data_AF-A0A3N0ZFN4-F1
#
_entry.id   AF-A0A3N0ZFN4-F1
#
_cell.length_a   1.000
_cell.length_b   1.000
_cell.length_c   1.000
_cell.angle_alpha   90.00
_cell.angle_beta   90.00
_cell.angle_gamma   90.00
#
_symmetry.space_group_name_H-M   'P 1'
#
loop_
_entity.id
_entity.type
_entity.pdbx_description
1 polymer ?
#
loop_
_entity_poly.entity_id
_entity_poly.type
_entity_poly.pdbx_seq_one_letter_code
_entity_poly.pdbx_strand_id
1 'polypeptide(L)'
;YETLGIKVTDIEQIAMRGNKPPNFNDQCAAFISSDIKTASHENISKENIVAGLVYSVCLNYVNRVKGSRPIGRKIFMQGGVCYNKAIPRAMAALTGQQIVVPPEPGLMGAFGVALEVKEKINLGLLAKKNFDLKELSEREVTYKKPFICPGGAEKCDLKCSVNLIQIENKTYPFGGACNKYYSINKKIKVNPNEFDFVKKRQFLMFEKYAKGNSQLTNESSQLKVKKKIGLNLSFTIHSLYPLFYNFFTKLGFEVILPDKVDDDGLEREMTSFCYPAQLSLCLFQDLVKKKPDYYFVPNILEMHVDKEEHYRIDNNATCVFVITEPYFLKEAFQDVDFEGKWISPKFNFAPGYESEYKKFVEVAHQLGIRDEKLINEAIETAIQKQHESQKDRVEIGNEFLKFLEANPDKYAVVLLGRAYNTFADTANKGIPQKFASKGIYVIPYDMLNYKGIELDGEMYWEAGKKIMKSAKLVKNHPQLFACYVSNFSCGPDSMTIPQFRTLMGTKPSLTLELDGHTADAGVNTRIDAFLDIIENYRKISKSIKDTDYSDYRMAEVLVDKDEEAESSKNKSDYGTCYYLSSDGERIALSDKRVKILVPSMGDLSARLFAQSMRVQGFNAEALPEANPDILKYGRAHMTGKECLPVILLVGSLIDYIENRWDGKEYIALFNVQSAGSCRLGQYHELIKDIIKRKRYRNVASFVLMTDDGYAGLGADFAKKGILSLLAADVMDDIRSAILANAENPVEGEKIFNREFAKVEKEFDGTFENIMKLCRYFANKIKEQIPARIKIEDSKYIALLGEIYVRSDDFSHRWLNRVFAKKGFVVKTAHITEWIYYIDYLIKLNLVEPDTSMRKRTEQFIRNMYMKKYEKRIKKVLAESGYYQYRNTNVEELLEHSKHIIPFEVKGEPGLTLGTAYYDTLDEYCGIINCGPFGCMPTRFAEAVSMPNMKFEDKEKVLQMHNPKYKLPELFNGNMNIPFLTIESDGNVYPQVIEARMETFALQADRVAQL
;
A
#
# COMPACT_ATOMS: atom_id res chain seq x y z
N TYR A 1 -38.75 -7.14 5.10
CA TYR A 1 -39.20 -6.99 3.70
C TYR A 1 -38.37 -5.86 3.09
N GLU A 2 -37.65 -6.13 2.01
CA GLU A 2 -36.73 -5.20 1.34
C GLU A 2 -37.28 -4.75 -0.03
N THR A 3 -36.51 -3.95 -0.76
CA THR A 3 -36.77 -3.29 -2.07
C THR A 3 -37.44 -4.17 -3.14
N LEU A 4 -37.23 -5.49 -3.12
CA LEU A 4 -37.81 -6.45 -4.11
C LEU A 4 -39.10 -7.15 -3.65
N GLY A 5 -39.53 -6.92 -2.40
CA GLY A 5 -40.73 -7.55 -1.83
C GLY A 5 -40.64 -9.08 -1.65
N ILE A 6 -39.43 -9.65 -1.63
CA ILE A 6 -39.19 -11.11 -1.52
C ILE A 6 -38.95 -11.47 -0.05
N LYS A 7 -39.54 -12.56 0.44
CA LYS A 7 -39.19 -13.11 1.76
C LYS A 7 -37.86 -13.85 1.67
N VAL A 8 -37.04 -13.76 2.72
CA VAL A 8 -35.73 -14.44 2.77
C VAL A 8 -35.82 -15.95 2.46
N THR A 9 -36.91 -16.59 2.90
CA THR A 9 -37.20 -18.02 2.65
C THR A 9 -37.43 -18.35 1.17
N ASP A 10 -37.82 -17.36 0.36
CA ASP A 10 -38.22 -17.57 -1.03
C ASP A 10 -37.04 -17.30 -1.99
N ILE A 11 -35.96 -16.67 -1.50
CA ILE A 11 -34.77 -16.30 -2.28
C ILE A 11 -34.15 -17.53 -2.95
N GLU A 12 -34.03 -18.65 -2.23
CA GLU A 12 -33.44 -19.88 -2.77
C GLU A 12 -34.13 -20.32 -4.06
N GLN A 13 -35.47 -20.46 -4.02
CA GLN A 13 -36.23 -20.99 -5.15
C GLN A 13 -36.20 -20.04 -6.36
N ILE A 14 -36.19 -18.72 -6.12
CA ILE A 14 -36.17 -17.71 -7.17
C ILE A 14 -34.77 -17.64 -7.83
N ALA A 15 -33.70 -17.58 -7.03
CA ALA A 15 -32.32 -17.53 -7.53
C ALA A 15 -31.99 -18.76 -8.40
N MET A 16 -32.46 -19.94 -8.00
CA MET A 16 -32.22 -21.20 -8.71
C MET A 16 -32.87 -21.27 -10.10
N ARG A 17 -33.77 -20.35 -10.44
CA ARG A 17 -34.39 -20.24 -11.78
C ARG A 17 -33.66 -19.26 -12.72
N GLY A 18 -32.75 -18.44 -12.18
CA GLY A 18 -31.96 -17.50 -12.97
C GLY A 18 -30.92 -18.21 -13.84
N ASN A 19 -30.77 -17.78 -15.09
CA ASN A 19 -29.83 -18.37 -16.06
C ASN A 19 -28.80 -17.36 -16.61
N LYS A 20 -29.00 -16.06 -16.40
CA LYS A 20 -28.12 -14.97 -16.82
C LYS A 20 -28.03 -13.92 -15.69
N PRO A 21 -27.43 -14.25 -14.54
CA PRO A 21 -27.27 -13.31 -13.45
C PRO A 21 -26.36 -12.14 -13.86
N PRO A 22 -26.74 -10.87 -13.61
CA PRO A 22 -25.86 -9.73 -13.80
C PRO A 22 -24.73 -9.72 -12.75
N ASN A 23 -23.58 -9.14 -13.10
CA ASN A 23 -22.46 -8.98 -12.19
C ASN A 23 -22.60 -7.69 -11.38
N PHE A 24 -23.26 -7.77 -10.23
CA PHE A 24 -23.40 -6.64 -9.32
C PHE A 24 -22.10 -6.33 -8.57
N ASN A 25 -21.97 -5.09 -8.12
CA ASN A 25 -20.84 -4.65 -7.31
C ASN A 25 -20.71 -5.52 -6.04
N ASP A 26 -19.48 -5.88 -5.67
CA ASP A 26 -19.15 -6.71 -4.51
C ASP A 26 -18.59 -5.89 -3.32
N GLN A 27 -18.60 -4.55 -3.38
CA GLN A 27 -17.94 -3.69 -2.40
C GLN A 27 -18.82 -3.29 -1.21
N CYS A 28 -20.10 -2.93 -1.39
CA CYS A 28 -20.98 -2.52 -0.27
C CYS A 28 -22.47 -2.74 -0.56
N ALA A 29 -23.25 -3.13 0.46
CA ALA A 29 -24.69 -3.32 0.38
C ALA A 29 -25.46 -2.04 -0.02
N ALA A 30 -24.89 -0.85 0.23
CA ALA A 30 -25.50 0.41 -0.16
C ALA A 30 -25.57 0.60 -1.69
N PHE A 31 -24.54 0.17 -2.43
CA PHE A 31 -24.49 0.30 -3.89
C PHE A 31 -25.35 -0.75 -4.60
N ILE A 32 -25.53 -1.92 -3.98
CA ILE A 32 -26.41 -2.98 -4.52
C ILE A 32 -27.84 -2.48 -4.75
N SER A 33 -28.34 -1.57 -3.91
CA SER A 33 -29.68 -0.99 -4.09
C SER A 33 -29.80 -0.17 -5.38
N SER A 34 -28.72 0.50 -5.79
CA SER A 34 -28.65 1.23 -7.06
C SER A 34 -28.54 0.26 -8.23
N ASP A 35 -27.68 -0.75 -8.13
CA ASP A 35 -27.51 -1.79 -9.16
C ASP A 35 -28.82 -2.55 -9.43
N ILE A 36 -29.59 -2.87 -8.39
CA ILE A 36 -30.93 -3.49 -8.53
C ILE A 36 -31.87 -2.59 -9.32
N LYS A 37 -31.87 -1.27 -9.05
CA LYS A 37 -32.73 -0.31 -9.76
C LYS A 37 -32.32 -0.21 -11.23
N THR A 38 -31.02 -0.11 -11.52
CA THR A 38 -30.49 -0.09 -12.89
C THR A 38 -30.85 -1.37 -13.64
N ALA A 39 -30.58 -2.54 -13.07
CA ALA A 39 -30.95 -3.82 -13.66
C ALA A 39 -32.46 -3.95 -13.91
N SER A 40 -33.30 -3.41 -13.01
CA SER A 40 -34.74 -3.35 -13.21
C SER A 40 -35.13 -2.43 -14.37
N HIS A 41 -34.45 -1.29 -14.56
CA HIS A 41 -34.68 -0.39 -15.70
C HIS A 41 -34.19 -0.99 -17.03
N GLU A 42 -33.15 -1.83 -16.98
CA GLU A 42 -32.65 -2.62 -18.11
C GLU A 42 -33.54 -3.84 -18.44
N ASN A 43 -34.70 -3.99 -17.79
CA ASN A 43 -35.63 -5.11 -17.95
C ASN A 43 -35.01 -6.50 -17.67
N ILE A 44 -34.03 -6.59 -16.78
CA ILE A 44 -33.49 -7.87 -16.33
C ILE A 44 -34.55 -8.59 -15.48
N SER A 45 -34.77 -9.88 -15.73
CA SER A 45 -35.80 -10.65 -15.01
C SER A 45 -35.51 -10.75 -13.51
N LYS A 46 -36.57 -10.87 -12.71
CA LYS A 46 -36.49 -10.96 -11.25
C LYS A 46 -35.61 -12.13 -10.80
N GLU A 47 -35.72 -13.27 -11.49
CA GLU A 47 -34.91 -14.47 -11.24
C GLU A 47 -33.42 -14.20 -11.45
N ASN A 48 -33.06 -13.48 -12.52
CA ASN A 48 -31.68 -13.14 -12.82
C ASN A 48 -31.13 -12.10 -11.84
N ILE A 49 -31.91 -11.09 -11.46
CA ILE A 49 -31.53 -10.12 -10.42
C ILE A 49 -31.24 -10.84 -9.10
N VAL A 50 -32.14 -11.72 -8.65
CA VAL A 50 -31.96 -12.44 -7.37
C VAL A 50 -30.78 -13.41 -7.44
N ALA A 51 -30.56 -14.08 -8.58
CA ALA A 51 -29.36 -14.87 -8.80
C ALA A 51 -28.08 -14.01 -8.75
N GLY A 52 -28.08 -12.83 -9.39
CA GLY A 52 -26.99 -11.85 -9.33
C GLY A 52 -26.66 -11.42 -7.89
N LEU A 53 -27.68 -11.26 -7.03
CA LEU A 53 -27.48 -10.96 -5.60
C LEU A 53 -26.80 -12.12 -4.87
N VAL A 54 -27.22 -13.36 -5.11
CA VAL A 54 -26.56 -14.55 -4.54
C VAL A 54 -25.09 -14.62 -4.97
N TYR A 55 -24.81 -14.37 -6.26
CA TYR A 55 -23.44 -14.32 -6.76
C TYR A 55 -22.63 -13.18 -6.16
N SER A 56 -23.19 -11.97 -6.03
CA SER A 56 -22.54 -10.81 -5.42
C SER A 56 -22.13 -11.07 -3.96
N VAL A 57 -23.00 -11.71 -3.17
CA VAL A 57 -22.66 -12.12 -1.79
C VAL A 57 -21.48 -13.10 -1.76
N CYS A 58 -21.49 -14.10 -2.65
CA CYS A 58 -20.41 -15.06 -2.75
C CYS A 58 -19.11 -14.43 -3.28
N LEU A 59 -19.19 -13.56 -4.29
CA LEU A 59 -18.06 -12.80 -4.83
C LEU A 59 -17.43 -11.91 -3.77
N ASN A 60 -18.23 -11.17 -3.00
CA ASN A 60 -17.75 -10.38 -1.86
C ASN A 60 -16.97 -11.25 -0.88
N TYR A 61 -17.50 -12.43 -0.52
CA TYR A 61 -16.78 -13.35 0.37
C TYR A 61 -15.48 -13.85 -0.27
N VAL A 62 -15.51 -14.30 -1.54
CA VAL A 62 -14.34 -14.80 -2.27
C VAL A 62 -13.26 -13.73 -2.39
N ASN A 63 -13.64 -12.51 -2.73
CA ASN A 63 -12.72 -11.42 -3.04
C ASN A 63 -12.21 -10.70 -1.77
N ARG A 64 -13.05 -10.57 -0.72
CA ARG A 64 -12.69 -9.77 0.47
C ARG A 64 -12.40 -10.59 1.71
N VAL A 65 -13.21 -11.61 2.01
CA VAL A 65 -13.11 -12.38 3.26
C VAL A 65 -12.10 -13.52 3.13
N LYS A 66 -12.33 -14.39 2.15
CA LYS A 66 -11.35 -15.38 1.71
C LYS A 66 -10.17 -14.63 1.08
N GLY A 67 -10.45 -13.68 0.19
CA GLY A 67 -9.46 -12.89 -0.52
C GLY A 67 -8.41 -13.75 -1.21
N SER A 68 -7.17 -13.55 -0.85
CA SER A 68 -6.03 -14.25 -1.44
C SER A 68 -5.81 -15.67 -0.90
N ARG A 69 -6.44 -16.06 0.22
CA ARG A 69 -6.17 -17.33 0.90
C ARG A 69 -6.37 -18.52 -0.05
N PRO A 70 -5.51 -19.56 -0.01
CA PRO A 70 -5.64 -20.71 -0.91
C PRO A 70 -6.96 -21.45 -0.68
N ILE A 71 -7.55 -21.94 -1.76
CA ILE A 71 -8.70 -22.84 -1.70
C ILE A 71 -8.16 -24.26 -1.75
N GLY A 72 -8.36 -25.02 -0.67
CA GLY A 72 -7.95 -26.43 -0.60
C GLY A 72 -8.80 -27.32 -1.51
N ARG A 73 -8.37 -28.58 -1.68
CA ARG A 73 -9.09 -29.59 -2.49
C ARG A 73 -10.45 -29.99 -1.92
N LYS A 74 -10.67 -29.79 -0.62
CA LYS A 74 -11.93 -30.06 0.07
C LYS A 74 -12.43 -28.77 0.70
N ILE A 75 -13.53 -28.24 0.18
CA ILE A 75 -14.17 -27.05 0.74
C ILE A 75 -15.35 -27.50 1.60
N PHE A 76 -15.34 -27.07 2.85
CA PHE A 76 -16.43 -27.27 3.79
C PHE A 76 -17.12 -25.93 4.04
N MET A 77 -18.42 -25.83 3.74
CA MET A 77 -19.19 -24.60 3.90
C MET A 77 -20.29 -24.81 4.94
N GLN A 78 -20.30 -23.95 5.97
CA GLN A 78 -21.19 -24.06 7.14
C GLN A 78 -21.79 -22.69 7.53
N GLY A 79 -22.70 -22.69 8.50
CA GLY A 79 -23.42 -21.53 8.99
C GLY A 79 -24.83 -21.41 8.41
N GLY A 80 -25.68 -20.59 9.04
CA GLY A 80 -27.10 -20.49 8.69
C GLY A 80 -27.37 -20.03 7.26
N VAL A 81 -26.44 -19.30 6.63
CA VAL A 81 -26.56 -18.90 5.22
C VAL A 81 -26.61 -20.10 4.26
N CYS A 82 -26.01 -21.24 4.65
CA CYS A 82 -25.98 -22.45 3.84
C CYS A 82 -27.31 -23.21 3.82
N TYR A 83 -28.30 -22.81 4.63
CA TYR A 83 -29.66 -23.32 4.48
C TYR A 83 -30.29 -22.89 3.15
N ASN A 84 -29.87 -21.74 2.61
CA ASN A 84 -30.19 -21.35 1.24
C ASN A 84 -29.25 -22.07 0.27
N LYS A 85 -29.73 -23.09 -0.43
CA LYS A 85 -28.94 -23.93 -1.34
C LYS A 85 -28.39 -23.20 -2.58
N ALA A 86 -28.90 -22.02 -2.91
CA ALA A 86 -28.35 -21.21 -4.00
C ALA A 86 -26.94 -20.68 -3.67
N ILE A 87 -26.67 -20.38 -2.39
CA ILE A 87 -25.38 -19.85 -1.91
C ILE A 87 -24.22 -20.86 -2.12
N PRO A 88 -24.26 -22.10 -1.61
CA PRO A 88 -23.17 -23.06 -1.81
C PRO A 88 -23.00 -23.45 -3.29
N ARG A 89 -24.08 -23.42 -4.09
CA ARG A 89 -23.98 -23.65 -5.54
C ARG A 89 -23.26 -22.51 -6.26
N ALA A 90 -23.62 -21.25 -5.96
CA ALA A 90 -22.92 -20.09 -6.51
C ALA A 90 -21.45 -20.07 -6.08
N MET A 91 -21.16 -20.40 -4.81
CA MET A 91 -19.79 -20.52 -4.31
C MET A 91 -19.01 -21.62 -5.04
N ALA A 92 -19.62 -22.78 -5.30
CA ALA A 92 -18.98 -23.86 -6.06
C ALA A 92 -18.68 -23.43 -7.51
N ALA A 93 -19.62 -22.71 -8.14
CA ALA A 93 -19.43 -22.16 -9.48
C ALA A 93 -18.29 -21.13 -9.53
N LEU A 94 -18.24 -20.21 -8.56
CA LEU A 94 -17.21 -19.16 -8.49
C LEU A 94 -15.82 -19.72 -8.16
N THR A 95 -15.74 -20.77 -7.35
CA THR A 95 -14.47 -21.36 -6.94
C THR A 95 -13.97 -22.45 -7.91
N GLY A 96 -14.86 -23.00 -8.75
CA GLY A 96 -14.57 -24.14 -9.60
C GLY A 96 -14.25 -25.42 -8.81
N GLN A 97 -14.74 -25.52 -7.56
CA GLN A 97 -14.44 -26.62 -6.65
C GLN A 97 -15.71 -27.28 -6.11
N GLN A 98 -15.58 -28.53 -5.70
CA GLN A 98 -16.64 -29.21 -4.96
C GLN A 98 -16.77 -28.66 -3.54
N ILE A 99 -18.00 -28.35 -3.14
CA ILE A 99 -18.33 -27.86 -1.80
C ILE A 99 -19.13 -28.91 -1.05
N VAL A 100 -18.64 -29.26 0.14
CA VAL A 100 -19.32 -30.11 1.11
C VAL A 100 -20.10 -29.22 2.07
N VAL A 101 -21.42 -29.38 2.08
CA VAL A 101 -22.31 -28.75 3.07
C VAL A 101 -22.75 -29.84 4.05
N PRO A 102 -22.55 -29.67 5.37
CA PRO A 102 -23.00 -30.63 6.36
C PRO A 102 -24.54 -30.69 6.41
N PRO A 103 -25.15 -31.76 6.96
CA PRO A 103 -26.59 -31.88 7.07
C PRO A 103 -27.26 -30.71 7.81
N GLU A 104 -26.65 -30.26 8.90
CA GLU A 104 -27.14 -29.16 9.74
C GLU A 104 -26.10 -28.03 9.83
N PRO A 105 -25.94 -27.21 8.76
CA PRO A 105 -24.86 -26.24 8.68
C PRO A 105 -24.92 -25.17 9.76
N GLY A 106 -26.11 -24.83 10.27
CA GLY A 106 -26.27 -23.87 11.36
C GLY A 106 -25.83 -24.37 12.73
N LEU A 107 -25.73 -25.71 12.93
CA LEU A 107 -25.49 -26.32 14.25
C LEU A 107 -24.05 -26.81 14.44
N MET A 108 -23.19 -26.69 13.43
CA MET A 108 -21.80 -27.17 13.49
C MET A 108 -20.97 -26.54 14.61
N GLY A 109 -21.30 -25.32 15.05
CA GLY A 109 -20.66 -24.70 16.22
C GLY A 109 -20.85 -25.52 17.51
N ALA A 110 -22.02 -26.11 17.72
CA ALA A 110 -22.30 -26.97 18.87
C ALA A 110 -21.47 -28.26 18.82
N PHE A 111 -21.30 -28.83 17.61
CA PHE A 111 -20.44 -29.99 17.40
C PHE A 111 -18.97 -29.66 17.73
N GLY A 112 -18.48 -28.49 17.30
CA GLY A 112 -17.15 -28.00 17.67
C GLY A 112 -16.95 -27.86 19.17
N VAL A 113 -17.93 -27.30 19.89
CA VAL A 113 -17.89 -27.21 21.36
C VAL A 113 -17.82 -28.59 22.02
N ALA A 114 -18.55 -29.59 21.50
CA ALA A 114 -18.48 -30.95 22.02
C ALA A 114 -17.09 -31.58 21.85
N LEU A 115 -16.43 -31.34 20.71
CA LEU A 115 -15.04 -31.76 20.48
C LEU A 115 -14.06 -31.05 21.41
N GLU A 116 -14.19 -29.73 21.58
CA GLU A 116 -13.36 -28.92 22.47
C GLU A 116 -13.50 -29.37 23.93
N VAL A 117 -14.72 -29.67 24.39
CA VAL A 117 -14.97 -30.21 25.73
C VAL A 117 -14.27 -31.56 25.90
N LYS A 118 -14.35 -32.45 24.90
CA LYS A 118 -13.65 -33.74 24.91
C LYS A 118 -12.13 -33.55 25.00
N GLU A 119 -11.57 -32.61 24.25
CA GLU A 119 -10.14 -32.32 24.26
C GLU A 119 -9.68 -31.71 25.59
N LYS A 120 -10.44 -30.76 26.16
CA LYS A 120 -10.18 -30.22 27.50
C LYS A 120 -10.23 -31.28 28.60
N ILE A 121 -11.13 -32.26 28.50
CA ILE A 121 -11.17 -33.40 29.42
C ILE A 121 -9.89 -34.22 29.28
N ASN A 122 -9.46 -34.51 28.04
CA ASN A 122 -8.22 -35.26 27.77
C ASN A 122 -6.96 -34.54 28.27
N LEU A 123 -6.92 -33.21 28.18
CA LEU A 123 -5.83 -32.37 28.68
C LEU A 123 -5.87 -32.12 30.20
N GLY A 124 -6.86 -32.67 30.92
CA GLY A 124 -7.04 -32.45 32.35
C GLY A 124 -7.51 -31.03 32.72
N LEU A 125 -7.95 -30.23 31.74
CA LEU A 125 -8.43 -28.85 31.93
C LEU A 125 -9.91 -28.79 32.34
N LEU A 126 -10.66 -29.89 32.20
CA LEU A 126 -12.08 -29.96 32.55
C LEU A 126 -12.43 -31.34 33.12
N ALA A 127 -13.25 -31.38 34.17
CA ALA A 127 -13.76 -32.63 34.72
C ALA A 127 -14.90 -33.20 33.87
N LYS A 128 -14.92 -34.53 33.67
CA LYS A 128 -16.01 -35.23 33.00
C LYS A 128 -17.31 -35.11 33.81
N LYS A 129 -18.43 -34.86 33.13
CA LYS A 129 -19.78 -34.77 33.71
C LYS A 129 -20.75 -35.67 32.94
N ASN A 130 -21.87 -36.03 33.56
CA ASN A 130 -22.96 -36.78 32.96
C ASN A 130 -24.18 -35.86 32.81
N PHE A 131 -24.92 -36.02 31.71
CA PHE A 131 -26.14 -35.27 31.40
C PHE A 131 -27.17 -36.23 30.81
N ASP A 132 -28.46 -36.01 31.10
CA ASP A 132 -29.56 -36.73 30.48
C ASP A 132 -30.00 -36.01 29.20
N LEU A 133 -29.97 -36.70 28.06
CA LEU A 133 -30.35 -36.13 26.77
C LEU A 133 -31.85 -35.80 26.70
N LYS A 134 -32.69 -36.60 27.36
CA LYS A 134 -34.12 -36.39 27.40
C LYS A 134 -34.44 -35.10 28.15
N GLU A 135 -33.84 -34.92 29.32
CA GLU A 135 -33.93 -33.68 30.11
C GLU A 135 -33.50 -32.46 29.28
N LEU A 136 -32.38 -32.55 28.56
CA LEU A 136 -31.89 -31.46 27.72
C LEU A 136 -32.83 -31.14 26.54
N SER A 137 -33.45 -32.16 25.94
CA SER A 137 -34.34 -32.00 24.78
C SER A 137 -35.73 -31.49 25.15
N GLU A 138 -36.20 -31.81 26.35
CA GLU A 138 -37.52 -31.42 26.88
C GLU A 138 -37.47 -30.10 27.64
N ARG A 139 -36.30 -29.43 27.72
CA ARG A 139 -36.15 -28.13 28.38
C ARG A 139 -37.04 -27.07 27.74
N GLU A 140 -37.96 -26.54 28.55
CA GLU A 140 -38.73 -25.37 28.15
C GLU A 140 -37.87 -24.10 28.15
N VAL A 141 -37.86 -23.41 27.02
CA VAL A 141 -37.25 -22.09 26.85
C VAL A 141 -38.37 -21.07 26.75
N THR A 142 -38.50 -20.22 27.77
CA THR A 142 -39.49 -19.14 27.75
C THR A 142 -38.85 -17.84 27.25
N TYR A 143 -39.35 -17.30 26.15
CA TYR A 143 -38.93 -15.99 25.65
C TYR A 143 -39.66 -14.88 26.43
N LYS A 144 -38.92 -14.12 27.24
CA LYS A 144 -39.42 -12.96 27.97
C LYS A 144 -39.40 -11.72 27.09
N LYS A 145 -40.17 -10.71 27.50
CA LYS A 145 -40.20 -9.41 26.84
C LYS A 145 -38.78 -8.82 26.78
N PRO A 146 -38.28 -8.45 25.60
CA PRO A 146 -37.00 -7.75 25.47
C PRO A 146 -37.05 -6.41 26.23
N PHE A 147 -35.88 -5.92 26.66
CA PHE A 147 -35.75 -4.59 27.23
C PHE A 147 -34.75 -3.76 26.43
N ILE A 148 -34.90 -2.44 26.48
CA ILE A 148 -33.95 -1.52 25.86
C ILE A 148 -32.79 -1.26 26.83
N CYS A 149 -31.57 -1.52 26.38
CA CYS A 149 -30.36 -1.29 27.16
C CYS A 149 -30.26 0.20 27.55
N PRO A 150 -30.16 0.54 28.84
CA PRO A 150 -30.02 1.93 29.29
C PRO A 150 -28.61 2.51 29.10
N GLY A 151 -27.71 1.80 28.41
CA GLY A 151 -26.28 2.12 28.35
C GLY A 151 -25.53 1.67 29.62
N GLY A 152 -24.21 1.50 29.54
CA GLY A 152 -23.34 1.20 30.67
C GLY A 152 -22.92 2.44 31.48
N ALA A 153 -21.83 2.36 32.24
CA ALA A 153 -21.27 3.52 32.95
C ALA A 153 -20.85 4.65 31.99
N GLU A 154 -20.40 4.24 30.81
CA GLU A 154 -20.11 5.04 29.62
C GLU A 154 -21.32 5.70 28.94
N LYS A 155 -22.55 5.51 29.44
CA LYS A 155 -23.78 6.13 28.91
C LYS A 155 -23.98 5.94 27.39
N CYS A 156 -23.71 4.73 26.90
CA CYS A 156 -23.93 4.33 25.51
C CYS A 156 -25.35 4.69 25.02
N ASP A 157 -25.43 5.38 23.88
CA ASP A 157 -26.61 5.96 23.24
C ASP A 157 -27.30 5.02 22.23
N LEU A 158 -26.64 3.92 21.83
CA LEU A 158 -27.17 2.92 20.90
C LEU A 158 -28.52 2.31 21.31
N LYS A 159 -28.90 2.36 22.60
CA LYS A 159 -30.18 1.87 23.15
C LYS A 159 -30.62 0.53 22.53
N CYS A 160 -29.70 -0.43 22.47
CA CYS A 160 -29.94 -1.70 21.82
C CYS A 160 -31.02 -2.53 22.54
N SER A 161 -31.86 -3.23 21.78
CA SER A 161 -32.83 -4.18 22.33
C SER A 161 -32.13 -5.45 22.78
N VAL A 162 -32.35 -5.87 24.02
CA VAL A 162 -31.77 -7.09 24.61
C VAL A 162 -32.90 -8.07 24.86
N ASN A 163 -32.81 -9.23 24.23
CA ASN A 163 -33.74 -10.33 24.42
C ASN A 163 -33.47 -11.04 25.74
N LEU A 164 -34.52 -11.57 26.35
CA LEU A 164 -34.43 -12.33 27.60
C LEU A 164 -35.00 -13.73 27.33
N ILE A 165 -34.20 -14.76 27.56
CA ILE A 165 -34.69 -16.15 27.60
C ILE A 165 -34.62 -16.66 29.03
N GLN A 166 -35.64 -17.38 29.47
CA GLN A 166 -35.63 -18.10 30.73
C GLN A 166 -35.49 -19.60 30.45
N ILE A 167 -34.50 -20.22 31.10
CA ILE A 167 -34.24 -21.65 31.07
C ILE A 167 -34.11 -22.08 32.54
N GLU A 168 -34.87 -23.08 32.98
CA GLU A 168 -34.82 -23.61 34.37
C GLU A 168 -34.88 -22.51 35.45
N ASN A 169 -35.80 -21.55 35.30
CA ASN A 169 -35.96 -20.40 36.19
C ASN A 169 -34.79 -19.40 36.25
N LYS A 170 -33.74 -19.58 35.45
CA LYS A 170 -32.69 -18.58 35.24
C LYS A 170 -32.95 -17.79 33.98
N THR A 171 -32.90 -16.46 34.11
CA THR A 171 -33.06 -15.54 32.97
C THR A 171 -31.70 -15.18 32.41
N TYR A 172 -31.50 -15.38 31.11
CA TYR A 172 -30.29 -15.07 30.37
C TYR A 172 -30.59 -13.96 29.36
N PRO A 173 -29.88 -12.83 29.44
CA PRO A 173 -29.94 -11.79 28.42
C PRO A 173 -29.06 -12.14 27.21
N PHE A 174 -29.55 -11.87 25.99
CA PHE A 174 -28.81 -12.06 24.73
C PHE A 174 -29.29 -11.09 23.64
N GLY A 175 -28.50 -10.88 22.58
CA GLY A 175 -28.91 -10.06 21.42
C GLY A 175 -28.66 -8.54 21.53
N GLY A 176 -27.90 -8.09 22.53
CA GLY A 176 -27.42 -6.70 22.59
C GLY A 176 -26.23 -6.44 21.63
N ALA A 177 -26.06 -5.19 21.19
CA ALA A 177 -24.99 -4.78 20.27
C ALA A 177 -23.57 -4.86 20.88
N CYS A 178 -23.46 -4.94 22.21
CA CYS A 178 -22.19 -5.04 22.92
C CYS A 178 -22.23 -6.16 23.97
N ASN A 179 -21.06 -6.50 24.51
CA ASN A 179 -20.91 -7.61 25.45
C ASN A 179 -21.36 -7.31 26.89
N LYS A 180 -21.94 -6.13 27.17
CA LYS A 180 -22.37 -5.72 28.52
C LYS A 180 -23.12 -6.84 29.26
N TYR A 181 -24.13 -7.43 28.62
CA TYR A 181 -24.97 -8.46 29.24
C TYR A 181 -24.37 -9.87 29.22
N TYR A 182 -23.38 -10.12 28.35
CA TYR A 182 -22.56 -11.33 28.39
C TYR A 182 -21.54 -11.29 29.54
N SER A 183 -20.98 -10.11 29.84
CA SER A 183 -19.97 -9.89 30.88
C SER A 183 -20.53 -9.82 32.31
N ILE A 184 -21.84 -9.59 32.50
CA ILE A 184 -22.49 -9.59 33.82
C ILE A 184 -22.25 -10.91 34.58
N ASN A 185 -22.10 -12.03 33.87
CA ASN A 185 -21.78 -13.32 34.48
C ASN A 185 -20.37 -13.39 35.11
N LYS A 186 -19.42 -12.49 34.79
CA LYS A 186 -18.04 -12.53 35.31
C LYS A 186 -17.77 -11.62 36.53
N LYS A 187 -18.70 -10.75 36.96
CA LYS A 187 -18.55 -9.83 38.13
C LYS A 187 -17.23 -9.03 38.21
N ILE A 188 -16.67 -8.59 37.08
CA ILE A 188 -15.41 -7.81 37.07
C ILE A 188 -15.72 -6.32 37.34
N LYS A 189 -15.37 -5.80 38.52
CA LYS A 189 -15.36 -4.35 38.83
C LYS A 189 -13.92 -3.87 38.86
N VAL A 190 -13.49 -3.15 37.82
CA VAL A 190 -12.11 -2.67 37.66
C VAL A 190 -12.15 -1.20 37.25
N ASN A 191 -11.21 -0.39 37.73
CA ASN A 191 -11.00 0.99 37.28
C ASN A 191 -10.17 0.99 35.98
N PRO A 192 -10.76 1.26 34.79
CA PRO A 192 -10.04 1.11 33.53
C PRO A 192 -8.82 2.05 33.39
N ASN A 193 -8.81 3.19 34.10
CA ASN A 193 -7.70 4.14 34.03
C ASN A 193 -6.37 3.57 34.57
N GLU A 194 -6.41 2.55 35.43
CA GLU A 194 -5.20 1.89 35.94
C GLU A 194 -4.54 1.00 34.88
N PHE A 195 -5.33 0.51 33.93
CA PHE A 195 -4.92 -0.48 32.93
C PHE A 195 -4.61 0.18 31.56
N ASP A 196 -5.14 1.37 31.31
CA ASP A 196 -4.98 2.10 30.05
C ASP A 196 -3.77 3.04 30.06
N PHE A 197 -2.61 2.54 29.60
CA PHE A 197 -1.41 3.36 29.46
C PHE A 197 -1.43 4.20 28.18
N VAL A 198 -2.36 3.97 27.24
CA VAL A 198 -2.55 4.86 26.09
C VAL A 198 -3.06 6.21 26.58
N LYS A 199 -4.00 6.23 27.53
CA LYS A 199 -4.46 7.46 28.17
C LYS A 199 -3.32 8.21 28.89
N LYS A 200 -2.42 7.50 29.57
CA LYS A 200 -1.21 8.09 30.18
C LYS A 200 -0.32 8.73 29.12
N ARG A 201 -0.09 8.04 28.00
CA ARG A 201 0.67 8.56 26.85
C ARG A 201 0.03 9.81 26.25
N GLN A 202 -1.30 9.85 26.10
CA GLN A 202 -2.03 11.02 25.63
C GLN A 202 -1.90 12.21 26.59
N PHE A 203 -2.02 11.97 27.90
CA PHE A 203 -1.78 13.00 28.91
C PHE A 203 -0.37 13.60 28.82
N LEU A 204 0.67 12.78 28.63
CA LEU A 204 2.03 13.28 28.47
C LEU A 204 2.15 14.17 27.22
N MET A 205 1.60 13.72 26.10
CA MET A 205 1.72 14.39 24.81
C MET A 205 0.94 15.69 24.71
N PHE A 206 -0.32 15.69 25.16
CA PHE A 206 -1.27 16.78 24.91
C PHE A 206 -1.52 17.66 26.13
N GLU A 207 -1.11 17.24 27.33
CA GLU A 207 -1.32 18.00 28.56
C GLU A 207 0.00 18.33 29.27
N LYS A 208 0.76 17.34 29.76
CA LYS A 208 1.96 17.59 30.57
C LYS A 208 3.01 18.42 29.84
N TYR A 209 3.33 18.03 28.60
CA TYR A 209 4.33 18.69 27.76
C TYR A 209 3.73 19.67 26.76
N ALA A 210 2.41 19.89 26.80
CA ALA A 210 1.70 20.80 25.92
C ALA A 210 0.51 21.48 26.65
N LYS A 211 0.74 21.97 27.87
CA LYS A 211 -0.32 22.57 28.71
C LYS A 211 -1.00 23.72 27.97
N GLY A 212 -2.29 23.55 27.68
CA GLY A 212 -3.14 24.50 26.94
C GLY A 212 -3.07 25.95 27.43
N ASN A 213 -3.59 26.85 26.59
CA ASN A 213 -3.50 28.32 26.56
C ASN A 213 -3.64 29.14 27.88
N SER A 214 -3.80 28.54 29.06
CA SER A 214 -4.10 29.21 30.33
C SER A 214 -2.89 29.79 31.09
N GLN A 215 -1.67 29.74 30.56
CA GLN A 215 -0.46 30.29 31.21
C GLN A 215 0.31 31.34 30.39
N LEU A 216 -0.22 31.80 29.25
CA LEU A 216 0.38 32.92 28.54
C LEU A 216 0.06 34.21 29.32
N THR A 217 0.97 34.61 30.21
CA THR A 217 0.92 35.90 30.88
C THR A 217 1.16 37.00 29.83
N ASN A 218 0.30 38.03 29.83
CA ASN A 218 0.27 39.17 28.90
C ASN A 218 1.58 39.99 28.84
N GLU A 219 2.61 39.63 29.59
CA GLU A 219 3.83 40.42 29.76
C GLU A 219 5.00 39.98 28.83
N SER A 220 4.86 38.86 28.10
CA SER A 220 5.97 38.27 27.32
C SER A 220 5.80 38.28 25.79
N SER A 221 4.65 38.70 25.25
CA SER A 221 4.42 38.71 23.80
C SER A 221 4.77 40.07 23.16
N GLN A 222 5.78 40.10 22.27
CA GLN A 222 6.03 41.25 21.38
C GLN A 222 4.85 41.54 20.42
N LEU A 223 3.97 40.57 20.22
CA LEU A 223 2.74 40.72 19.46
C LEU A 223 1.66 41.41 20.30
N LYS A 224 1.23 42.61 19.90
CA LYS A 224 0.11 43.36 20.50
C LYS A 224 -1.25 42.64 20.38
N VAL A 225 -1.36 41.65 19.49
CA VAL A 225 -2.55 40.82 19.25
C VAL A 225 -2.12 39.36 19.18
N LYS A 226 -2.76 38.50 19.98
CA LYS A 226 -2.49 37.05 20.03
C LYS A 226 -3.02 36.38 18.75
N LYS A 227 -2.14 36.14 17.77
CA LYS A 227 -2.50 35.44 16.53
C LYS A 227 -2.67 33.94 16.77
N LYS A 228 -3.55 33.30 16.00
CA LYS A 228 -3.90 31.88 16.07
C LYS A 228 -3.21 31.08 14.98
N ILE A 229 -2.59 29.97 15.36
CA ILE A 229 -2.04 28.99 14.42
C ILE A 229 -2.76 27.66 14.56
N GLY A 230 -3.34 27.20 13.47
CA GLY A 230 -4.05 25.93 13.39
C GLY A 230 -3.10 24.78 13.10
N LEU A 231 -3.20 23.71 13.88
CA LEU A 231 -2.52 22.44 13.63
C LEU A 231 -3.57 21.37 13.32
N ASN A 232 -3.43 20.67 12.19
CA ASN A 232 -4.29 19.53 11.90
C ASN A 232 -3.93 18.37 12.84
N LEU A 233 -4.88 17.80 13.59
CA LEU A 233 -4.60 16.71 14.54
C LEU A 233 -4.50 15.35 13.83
N SER A 234 -3.67 15.29 12.79
CA SER A 234 -3.50 14.17 11.88
C SER A 234 -2.10 13.57 11.98
N PHE A 235 -1.96 12.33 11.49
CA PHE A 235 -0.67 11.68 11.27
C PHE A 235 0.40 11.90 12.36
N THR A 236 1.55 12.47 11.99
CA THR A 236 2.72 12.62 12.85
C THR A 236 2.54 13.66 13.94
N ILE A 237 1.49 14.48 13.91
CA ILE A 237 1.16 15.39 15.02
C ILE A 237 0.92 14.60 16.32
N HIS A 238 0.36 13.39 16.23
CA HIS A 238 0.25 12.48 17.40
C HIS A 238 1.59 12.06 18.01
N SER A 239 2.72 12.31 17.35
CA SER A 239 4.08 12.01 17.80
C SER A 239 4.96 13.26 18.00
N LEU A 240 4.57 14.40 17.43
CA LEU A 240 5.35 15.64 17.38
C LEU A 240 4.64 16.84 18.06
N TYR A 241 3.46 16.64 18.63
CA TYR A 241 2.71 17.76 19.22
C TYR A 241 3.49 18.57 20.28
N PRO A 242 4.23 17.97 21.24
CA PRO A 242 5.06 18.75 22.16
C PRO A 242 6.07 19.66 21.47
N LEU A 243 6.70 19.20 20.38
CA LEU A 243 7.64 20.00 19.59
C LEU A 243 6.96 21.25 19.01
N PHE A 244 5.91 21.05 18.21
CA PHE A 244 5.28 22.18 17.51
C PHE A 244 4.51 23.10 18.45
N TYR A 245 3.83 22.55 19.47
CA TYR A 245 3.11 23.33 20.45
C TYR A 245 4.03 24.32 21.18
N ASN A 246 5.15 23.84 21.71
CA ASN A 246 6.07 24.69 22.47
C ASN A 246 6.80 25.70 21.57
N PHE A 247 7.11 25.34 20.33
CA PHE A 247 7.69 26.29 19.37
C PHE A 247 6.75 27.48 19.14
N PHE A 248 5.49 27.24 18.78
CA PHE A 248 4.54 28.31 18.48
C PHE A 248 4.12 29.12 19.70
N THR A 249 3.89 28.46 20.84
CA THR A 249 3.52 29.18 22.06
C THR A 249 4.66 30.05 22.59
N LYS A 250 5.93 29.62 22.45
CA LYS A 250 7.10 30.46 22.76
C LYS A 250 7.24 31.66 21.83
N LEU A 251 6.87 31.53 20.55
CA LEU A 251 6.77 32.65 19.62
C LEU A 251 5.55 33.58 19.87
N GLY A 252 4.70 33.25 20.85
CA GLY A 252 3.54 34.07 21.24
C GLY A 252 2.24 33.76 20.49
N PHE A 253 2.17 32.64 19.75
CA PHE A 253 0.95 32.21 19.05
C PHE A 253 0.03 31.39 19.96
N GLU A 254 -1.28 31.51 19.71
CA GLU A 254 -2.28 30.60 20.24
C GLU A 254 -2.41 29.37 19.32
N VAL A 255 -2.17 28.18 19.85
CA VAL A 255 -2.33 26.94 19.09
C VAL A 255 -3.79 26.50 19.12
N ILE A 256 -4.36 26.27 17.94
CA ILE A 256 -5.73 25.78 17.74
C ILE A 256 -5.67 24.38 17.11
N LEU A 257 -6.36 23.43 17.73
CA LEU A 257 -6.58 22.09 17.19
C LEU A 257 -8.04 21.93 16.75
N PRO A 258 -8.37 20.97 15.87
CA PRO A 258 -9.74 20.53 15.65
C PRO A 258 -10.33 19.84 16.90
N ASP A 259 -11.63 20.02 17.15
CA ASP A 259 -12.31 19.45 18.35
C ASP A 259 -13.08 18.17 18.03
N LYS A 260 -13.42 17.97 16.76
CA LYS A 260 -14.24 16.86 16.28
C LYS A 260 -13.80 16.43 14.89
N VAL A 261 -14.16 15.21 14.53
CA VAL A 261 -14.11 14.72 13.14
C VAL A 261 -15.36 15.29 12.45
N ASP A 262 -15.17 16.23 11.52
CA ASP A 262 -16.28 16.83 10.77
C ASP A 262 -16.49 16.08 9.45
N ASP A 263 -17.60 15.35 9.35
CA ASP A 263 -17.88 14.44 8.23
C ASP A 263 -18.00 15.16 6.87
N ASP A 264 -18.26 16.48 6.85
CA ASP A 264 -18.25 17.29 5.63
C ASP A 264 -16.88 17.21 4.91
N GLY A 265 -15.80 16.91 5.65
CA GLY A 265 -14.48 16.71 5.05
C GLY A 265 -14.40 15.47 4.15
N LEU A 266 -15.26 14.46 4.36
CA LEU A 266 -15.33 13.28 3.48
C LEU A 266 -15.88 13.64 2.09
N GLU A 267 -16.72 14.67 1.97
CA GLU A 267 -17.25 15.12 0.68
C GLU A 267 -16.15 15.73 -0.21
N ARG A 268 -14.99 16.05 0.37
CA ARG A 268 -13.81 16.58 -0.33
C ARG A 268 -12.81 15.50 -0.73
N GLU A 269 -13.13 14.23 -0.49
CA GLU A 269 -12.28 13.10 -0.85
C GLU A 269 -12.22 12.92 -2.38
N MET A 270 -11.06 13.20 -2.98
CA MET A 270 -10.84 13.11 -4.43
C MET A 270 -10.40 11.71 -4.92
N THR A 271 -10.07 10.81 -3.99
CA THR A 271 -9.55 9.46 -4.26
C THR A 271 -9.90 8.55 -3.10
N SER A 272 -9.86 7.23 -3.26
CA SER A 272 -10.07 6.30 -2.13
C SER A 272 -8.85 6.29 -1.20
N PHE A 273 -8.90 7.08 -0.13
CA PHE A 273 -7.84 7.17 0.86
C PHE A 273 -7.89 6.03 1.88
N CYS A 274 -6.80 5.89 2.64
CA CYS A 274 -6.81 5.09 3.86
C CYS A 274 -7.53 5.86 4.99
N TYR A 275 -8.09 5.15 5.98
CA TYR A 275 -8.91 5.79 7.02
C TYR A 275 -8.22 6.97 7.74
N PRO A 276 -6.91 6.92 8.11
CA PRO A 276 -6.21 8.09 8.65
C PRO A 276 -6.13 9.31 7.72
N ALA A 277 -6.06 9.12 6.40
CA ALA A 277 -6.07 10.23 5.44
C ALA A 277 -7.48 10.83 5.30
N GLN A 278 -8.54 10.00 5.39
CA GLN A 278 -9.92 10.51 5.50
C GLN A 278 -10.10 11.33 6.78
N LEU A 279 -9.59 10.85 7.91
CA LEU A 279 -9.60 11.62 9.17
C LEU A 279 -8.85 12.94 9.05
N SER A 280 -7.74 12.99 8.31
CA SER A 280 -7.01 14.24 8.03
C SER A 280 -7.90 15.28 7.34
N LEU A 281 -8.69 14.89 6.33
CA LEU A 281 -9.66 15.78 5.66
C LEU A 281 -10.75 16.28 6.63
N CYS A 282 -11.36 15.38 7.40
CA CYS A 282 -12.40 15.71 8.36
C CYS A 282 -11.94 16.64 9.49
N LEU A 283 -10.75 16.38 10.02
CA LEU A 283 -10.14 17.20 11.07
C LEU A 283 -9.73 18.58 10.51
N PHE A 284 -9.22 18.61 9.28
CA PHE A 284 -8.90 19.87 8.62
C PHE A 284 -10.15 20.70 8.31
N GLN A 285 -11.27 20.07 7.97
CA GLN A 285 -12.56 20.74 7.77
C GLN A 285 -13.05 21.47 9.04
N ASP A 286 -12.91 20.86 10.22
CA ASP A 286 -13.20 21.54 11.49
C ASP A 286 -12.23 22.72 11.72
N LEU A 287 -10.95 22.54 11.41
CA LEU A 287 -9.94 23.59 11.54
C LEU A 287 -10.21 24.80 10.63
N VAL A 288 -10.63 24.56 9.38
CA VAL A 288 -11.05 25.61 8.43
C VAL A 288 -12.27 26.38 8.97
N LYS A 289 -13.25 25.68 9.58
CA LYS A 289 -14.43 26.33 10.20
C LYS A 289 -14.03 27.25 11.36
N LYS A 290 -12.94 26.92 12.08
CA LYS A 290 -12.38 27.75 13.17
C LYS A 290 -11.60 28.98 12.71
N LYS A 291 -11.20 29.05 11.44
CA LYS A 291 -10.52 30.20 10.81
C LYS A 291 -9.31 30.72 11.61
N PRO A 292 -8.27 29.90 11.86
CA PRO A 292 -7.01 30.40 12.41
C PRO A 292 -6.35 31.41 11.45
N ASP A 293 -5.45 32.24 11.97
CA ASP A 293 -4.70 33.20 11.15
C ASP A 293 -3.70 32.50 10.22
N TYR A 294 -3.12 31.40 10.68
CA TYR A 294 -2.20 30.55 9.91
C TYR A 294 -2.57 29.08 10.04
N TYR A 295 -2.32 28.30 8.99
CA TYR A 295 -2.47 26.84 8.96
C TYR A 295 -1.08 26.21 8.89
N PHE A 296 -0.70 25.48 9.93
CA PHE A 296 0.54 24.73 9.97
C PHE A 296 0.29 23.27 9.61
N VAL A 297 0.73 22.89 8.42
CA VAL A 297 0.58 21.54 7.88
C VAL A 297 1.96 21.09 7.39
N PRO A 298 2.82 20.54 8.27
CA PRO A 298 4.19 20.23 7.91
C PRO A 298 4.28 18.99 7.02
N ASN A 299 5.24 19.00 6.09
CA ASN A 299 5.60 17.83 5.30
C ASN A 299 6.70 17.05 6.06
N ILE A 300 6.37 15.87 6.59
CA ILE A 300 7.32 15.06 7.37
C ILE A 300 7.88 13.94 6.50
N LEU A 301 9.07 14.16 5.94
CA LEU A 301 9.74 13.21 5.04
C LEU A 301 10.20 11.95 5.79
N GLU A 302 10.97 12.15 6.86
CA GLU A 302 11.56 11.07 7.64
C GLU A 302 11.56 11.40 9.14
N MET A 303 11.64 10.35 9.95
CA MET A 303 11.49 10.43 11.41
C MET A 303 12.57 9.64 12.15
N HIS A 304 13.04 10.14 13.29
CA HIS A 304 14.06 9.48 14.08
C HIS A 304 13.59 8.12 14.67
N VAL A 305 14.42 7.08 14.57
CA VAL A 305 14.19 5.75 15.16
C VAL A 305 15.12 5.45 16.33
N ASP A 306 16.43 5.58 16.10
CA ASP A 306 17.51 5.42 17.09
C ASP A 306 18.77 6.10 16.52
N LYS A 307 19.85 6.20 17.32
CA LYS A 307 21.16 6.60 16.78
C LYS A 307 21.67 5.50 15.85
N GLU A 308 21.53 5.69 14.56
CA GLU A 308 22.21 4.86 13.55
C GLU A 308 23.65 5.35 13.40
N GLU A 309 24.62 4.43 13.30
CA GLU A 309 26.04 4.79 13.07
C GLU A 309 26.24 5.54 11.75
N HIS A 310 25.36 5.28 10.77
CA HIS A 310 25.22 6.03 9.53
C HIS A 310 23.74 6.19 9.18
N TYR A 311 23.26 7.43 9.11
CA TYR A 311 21.96 7.74 8.50
C TYR A 311 22.11 7.70 6.98
N ARG A 312 21.12 7.11 6.31
CA ARG A 312 20.99 7.09 4.86
C ARG A 312 19.63 7.66 4.47
N ILE A 313 19.60 8.57 3.50
CA ILE A 313 18.35 9.16 2.99
C ILE A 313 17.35 8.06 2.62
N ASP A 314 16.06 8.33 2.87
CA ASP A 314 14.91 7.49 2.60
C ASP A 314 14.83 6.19 3.43
N ASN A 315 15.77 5.94 4.36
CA ASN A 315 15.78 4.74 5.20
C ASN A 315 15.04 4.90 6.53
N ASN A 316 14.46 6.07 6.82
CA ASN A 316 13.58 6.33 7.95
C ASN A 316 12.29 7.07 7.50
N ALA A 317 11.84 6.78 6.29
CA ALA A 317 10.75 7.47 5.64
C ALA A 317 9.39 7.27 6.30
N THR A 318 8.54 8.29 6.20
CA THR A 318 7.10 8.15 6.45
C THR A 318 6.38 7.63 5.18
N CYS A 319 5.09 7.32 5.26
CA CYS A 319 4.36 6.86 4.08
C CYS A 319 3.95 8.03 3.18
N VAL A 320 3.63 7.76 1.92
CA VAL A 320 3.29 8.78 0.91
C VAL A 320 2.25 9.78 1.44
N PHE A 321 1.15 9.31 2.04
CA PHE A 321 0.10 10.23 2.53
C PHE A 321 0.51 11.10 3.72
N VAL A 322 1.50 10.67 4.53
CA VAL A 322 2.05 11.51 5.60
C VAL A 322 2.92 12.61 4.99
N ILE A 323 3.76 12.26 4.02
CA ILE A 323 4.58 13.23 3.27
C ILE A 323 3.66 14.22 2.55
N THR A 324 2.62 13.73 1.90
CA THR A 324 1.86 14.53 0.93
C THR A 324 0.60 15.19 1.47
N GLU A 325 0.35 15.08 2.78
CA GLU A 325 -0.76 15.75 3.46
C GLU A 325 -0.93 17.22 3.07
N PRO A 326 0.12 18.05 3.08
CA PRO A 326 -0.06 19.46 2.76
C PRO A 326 -0.57 19.69 1.34
N TYR A 327 -0.21 18.84 0.38
CA TYR A 327 -0.58 19.03 -1.01
C TYR A 327 -2.00 18.57 -1.27
N PHE A 328 -2.40 17.36 -0.83
CA PHE A 328 -3.78 16.92 -1.08
C PHE A 328 -4.80 17.71 -0.26
N LEU A 329 -4.45 18.23 0.93
CA LEU A 329 -5.34 19.12 1.67
C LEU A 329 -5.51 20.46 0.96
N LYS A 330 -4.43 21.04 0.42
CA LYS A 330 -4.53 22.30 -0.32
C LYS A 330 -5.43 22.15 -1.56
N GLU A 331 -5.32 21.04 -2.28
CA GLU A 331 -6.18 20.76 -3.45
C GLU A 331 -7.62 20.38 -3.08
N ALA A 332 -7.86 19.73 -1.93
CA ALA A 332 -9.21 19.41 -1.47
C ALA A 332 -9.99 20.64 -0.96
N PHE A 333 -9.31 21.76 -0.67
CA PHE A 333 -9.86 22.98 -0.08
C PHE A 333 -9.59 24.23 -0.94
N GLN A 334 -9.67 24.11 -2.27
CA GLN A 334 -9.45 25.23 -3.21
C GLN A 334 -10.42 26.41 -3.03
N ASP A 335 -11.57 26.19 -2.38
CA ASP A 335 -12.55 27.23 -2.00
C ASP A 335 -12.10 28.08 -0.80
N VAL A 336 -11.00 27.72 -0.14
CA VAL A 336 -10.44 28.44 1.00
C VAL A 336 -9.23 29.26 0.57
N ASP A 337 -9.25 30.56 0.88
CA ASP A 337 -8.10 31.43 0.64
C ASP A 337 -6.98 31.19 1.67
N PHE A 338 -5.95 30.49 1.21
CA PHE A 338 -4.72 30.19 1.95
C PHE A 338 -3.57 31.17 1.70
N GLU A 339 -3.75 32.20 0.87
CA GLU A 339 -2.67 33.12 0.50
C GLU A 339 -2.07 33.80 1.74
N GLY A 340 -0.75 33.66 1.92
CA GLY A 340 -0.04 34.17 3.09
C GLY A 340 -0.34 33.46 4.43
N LYS A 341 -1.24 32.48 4.46
CA LYS A 341 -1.66 31.75 5.68
C LYS A 341 -1.14 30.32 5.76
N TRP A 342 -0.73 29.74 4.63
CA TRP A 342 -0.27 28.34 4.53
C TRP A 342 1.21 28.17 4.92
N ILE A 343 1.47 27.42 5.98
CA ILE A 343 2.82 27.15 6.50
C ILE A 343 3.09 25.64 6.40
N SER A 344 3.93 25.23 5.44
CA SER A 344 4.21 23.81 5.15
C SER A 344 5.71 23.57 4.94
N PRO A 345 6.53 23.67 6.00
CA PRO A 345 7.95 23.32 5.94
C PRO A 345 8.13 21.81 5.66
N LYS A 346 9.25 21.46 5.02
CA LYS A 346 9.64 20.08 4.71
C LYS A 346 10.66 19.57 5.72
N PHE A 347 10.22 18.83 6.73
CA PHE A 347 11.10 18.34 7.80
C PHE A 347 11.68 16.95 7.52
N ASN A 348 12.96 16.78 7.86
CA ASN A 348 13.65 15.50 7.94
C ASN A 348 14.22 15.32 9.36
N PHE A 349 13.47 14.62 10.22
CA PHE A 349 13.88 14.41 11.61
C PHE A 349 14.72 13.15 11.80
N ALA A 350 15.10 12.42 10.75
CA ALA A 350 15.85 11.17 10.90
C ALA A 350 17.22 11.37 11.59
N PRO A 351 18.04 12.39 11.24
CA PRO A 351 19.30 12.67 11.93
C PRO A 351 19.14 13.19 13.38
N GLY A 352 17.95 13.68 13.74
CA GLY A 352 17.66 14.31 15.03
C GLY A 352 16.67 15.46 14.86
N TYR A 353 16.20 16.04 15.96
CA TYR A 353 15.32 17.22 15.90
C TYR A 353 16.13 18.51 15.67
N GLU A 354 17.37 18.52 16.15
CA GLU A 354 18.33 19.61 16.11
C GLU A 354 18.83 19.89 14.69
N SER A 355 18.85 18.88 13.80
CA SER A 355 19.29 19.06 12.41
C SER A 355 18.38 20.00 11.61
N GLU A 356 17.15 20.20 12.06
CA GLU A 356 16.12 20.96 11.37
C GLU A 356 16.03 22.42 11.84
N TYR A 357 17.00 22.89 12.63
CA TYR A 357 17.05 24.23 13.20
C TYR A 357 16.76 25.34 12.17
N LYS A 358 17.43 25.30 11.02
CA LYS A 358 17.26 26.30 9.96
C LYS A 358 15.81 26.40 9.46
N LYS A 359 15.11 25.27 9.36
CA LYS A 359 13.72 25.25 8.90
C LYS A 359 12.77 25.84 9.93
N PHE A 360 13.05 25.68 11.22
CA PHE A 360 12.28 26.40 12.25
C PHE A 360 12.50 27.91 12.18
N VAL A 361 13.73 28.37 11.93
CA VAL A 361 14.03 29.79 11.71
C VAL A 361 13.24 30.31 10.50
N GLU A 362 13.24 29.58 9.39
CA GLU A 362 12.46 29.92 8.18
C GLU A 362 10.96 30.01 8.47
N VAL A 363 10.40 29.08 9.25
CA VAL A 363 8.99 29.12 9.68
C VAL A 363 8.71 30.37 10.53
N ALA A 364 9.56 30.67 11.50
CA ALA A 364 9.39 31.87 12.32
C ALA A 364 9.45 33.14 11.47
N HIS A 365 10.35 33.15 10.47
CA HIS A 365 10.45 34.25 9.52
C HIS A 365 9.20 34.37 8.63
N GLN A 366 8.63 33.25 8.18
CA GLN A 366 7.38 33.25 7.41
C GLN A 366 6.20 33.80 8.22
N LEU A 367 6.21 33.59 9.54
CA LEU A 367 5.23 34.11 10.48
C LEU A 367 5.45 35.59 10.87
N GLY A 368 6.49 36.22 10.32
CA GLY A 368 6.81 37.65 10.54
C GLY A 368 7.65 37.93 11.80
N ILE A 369 8.19 36.89 12.46
CA ILE A 369 9.11 37.06 13.58
C ILE A 369 10.54 37.20 13.05
N ARG A 370 11.32 38.14 13.59
CA ARG A 370 12.72 38.40 13.22
C ARG A 370 13.65 38.53 14.43
N ASP A 371 13.13 38.36 15.65
CA ASP A 371 13.93 38.37 16.87
C ASP A 371 14.67 37.02 17.00
N GLU A 372 15.92 37.00 16.57
CA GLU A 372 16.76 35.79 16.58
C GLU A 372 16.90 35.18 17.98
N LYS A 373 16.94 35.99 19.05
CA LYS A 373 17.04 35.46 20.41
C LYS A 373 15.77 34.70 20.79
N LEU A 374 14.61 35.29 20.51
CA LEU A 374 13.33 34.65 20.75
C LEU A 374 13.16 33.36 19.93
N ILE A 375 13.57 33.39 18.66
CA ILE A 375 13.51 32.23 17.76
C ILE A 375 14.37 31.08 18.32
N ASN A 376 15.60 31.37 18.71
CA ASN A 376 16.52 30.37 19.25
C ASN A 376 15.96 29.75 20.54
N GLU A 377 15.49 30.57 21.48
CA GLU A 377 14.88 30.10 22.73
C GLU A 377 13.61 29.24 22.48
N ALA A 378 12.81 29.59 21.48
CA ALA A 378 11.63 28.83 21.09
C ALA A 378 11.99 27.44 20.53
N ILE A 379 13.02 27.37 19.67
CA ILE A 379 13.50 26.11 19.09
C ILE A 379 14.09 25.21 20.18
N GLU A 380 14.99 25.73 21.01
CA GLU A 380 15.62 24.97 22.10
C GLU A 380 14.58 24.43 23.08
N THR A 381 13.62 25.27 23.50
CA THR A 381 12.52 24.84 24.37
C THR A 381 11.70 23.72 23.73
N ALA A 382 11.35 23.88 22.45
CA ALA A 382 10.53 22.92 21.72
C ALA A 382 11.20 21.54 21.64
N ILE A 383 12.48 21.51 21.26
CA ILE A 383 13.28 20.28 21.17
C ILE A 383 13.45 19.65 22.55
N GLN A 384 13.77 20.45 23.58
CA GLN A 384 13.87 19.97 24.95
C GLN A 384 12.57 19.29 25.42
N LYS A 385 11.41 19.93 25.19
CA LYS A 385 10.11 19.38 25.61
C LYS A 385 9.74 18.09 24.87
N GLN A 386 10.12 17.97 23.60
CA GLN A 386 9.96 16.74 22.83
C GLN A 386 10.82 15.61 23.42
N HIS A 387 12.09 15.86 23.75
CA HIS A 387 12.98 14.87 24.37
C HIS A 387 12.52 14.48 25.78
N GLU A 388 12.11 15.43 26.61
CA GLU A 388 11.54 15.18 27.94
C GLU A 388 10.31 14.28 27.84
N SER A 389 9.39 14.57 26.91
CA SER A 389 8.21 13.72 26.69
C SER A 389 8.58 12.29 26.27
N GLN A 390 9.58 12.12 25.42
CA GLN A 390 10.06 10.81 25.00
C GLN A 390 10.69 10.04 26.17
N LYS A 391 11.53 10.70 26.96
CA LYS A 391 12.21 10.12 28.11
C LYS A 391 11.21 9.62 29.16
N ASP A 392 10.27 10.47 29.57
CA ASP A 392 9.26 10.13 30.56
C ASP A 392 8.39 8.92 30.15
N ARG A 393 8.02 8.84 28.86
CA ARG A 393 7.27 7.68 28.34
C ARG A 393 8.03 6.38 28.53
N VAL A 394 9.32 6.38 28.21
CA VAL A 394 10.20 5.21 28.34
C VAL A 394 10.44 4.87 29.80
N GLU A 395 10.61 5.85 30.67
CA GLU A 395 10.78 5.64 32.12
C GLU A 395 9.54 4.97 32.74
N ILE A 396 8.34 5.48 32.42
CA ILE A 396 7.07 4.87 32.88
C ILE A 396 6.93 3.44 32.34
N GLY A 397 7.32 3.18 31.08
CA GLY A 397 7.31 1.83 30.53
C GLY A 397 8.28 0.89 31.24
N ASN A 398 9.49 1.35 31.56
CA ASN A 398 10.47 0.56 32.31
C ASN A 398 9.99 0.23 33.73
N GLU A 399 9.37 1.19 34.42
CA GLU A 399 8.73 0.95 35.72
C GLU A 399 7.58 -0.07 35.60
N PHE A 400 6.80 0.01 34.53
CA PHE A 400 5.72 -0.93 34.26
C PHE A 400 6.24 -2.36 33.98
N LEU A 401 7.33 -2.51 33.24
CA LEU A 401 7.94 -3.82 33.01
C LEU A 401 8.44 -4.43 34.32
N LYS A 402 9.11 -3.66 35.18
CA LYS A 402 9.50 -4.12 36.53
C LYS A 402 8.30 -4.54 37.37
N PHE A 403 7.19 -3.80 37.27
CA PHE A 403 5.94 -4.18 37.92
C PHE A 403 5.39 -5.51 37.39
N LEU A 404 5.41 -5.75 36.08
CA LEU A 404 4.97 -7.02 35.51
C LEU A 404 5.85 -8.19 35.97
N GLU A 405 7.17 -8.02 35.95
CA GLU A 405 8.12 -9.05 36.42
C GLU A 405 7.88 -9.41 37.90
N ALA A 406 7.54 -8.41 38.73
CA ALA A 406 7.18 -8.62 40.13
C ALA A 406 5.80 -9.29 40.33
N ASN A 407 4.96 -9.38 39.29
CA ASN A 407 3.61 -9.96 39.34
C ASN A 407 3.41 -11.03 38.23
N PRO A 408 3.94 -12.26 38.41
CA PRO A 408 3.95 -13.28 37.36
C PRO A 408 2.57 -13.73 36.85
N ASP A 409 1.51 -13.51 37.62
CA ASP A 409 0.11 -13.78 37.25
C ASP A 409 -0.42 -12.76 36.22
N LYS A 410 0.10 -11.54 36.24
CA LYS A 410 -0.30 -10.45 35.35
C LYS A 410 0.40 -10.54 34.00
N TYR A 411 -0.23 -9.94 33.00
CA TYR A 411 0.29 -9.80 31.65
C TYR A 411 -0.25 -8.52 31.02
N ALA A 412 0.39 -8.10 29.92
CA ALA A 412 -0.03 -6.92 29.17
C ALA A 412 -0.14 -7.18 27.68
N VAL A 413 -1.05 -6.44 27.05
CA VAL A 413 -1.18 -6.34 25.61
C VAL A 413 -0.48 -5.06 25.15
N VAL A 414 0.56 -5.22 24.35
CA VAL A 414 1.27 -4.12 23.69
C VAL A 414 0.53 -3.78 22.41
N LEU A 415 0.11 -2.52 22.29
CA LEU A 415 -0.50 -2.02 21.06
C LEU A 415 0.58 -1.61 20.07
N LEU A 416 0.57 -2.29 18.93
CA LEU A 416 1.42 -2.03 17.77
C LEU A 416 0.60 -1.37 16.66
N GLY A 417 1.26 -0.55 15.85
CA GLY A 417 0.65 0.18 14.73
C GLY A 417 1.05 1.64 14.76
N ARG A 418 0.50 2.45 13.86
CA ARG A 418 0.88 3.86 13.73
C ARG A 418 0.22 4.70 14.82
N ALA A 419 0.94 5.66 15.41
CA ALA A 419 0.44 6.44 16.55
C ALA A 419 -0.92 7.14 16.27
N TYR A 420 -1.08 7.69 15.07
CA TYR A 420 -2.31 8.33 14.59
C TYR A 420 -3.48 7.39 14.31
N ASN A 421 -3.27 6.08 14.38
CA ASN A 421 -4.30 5.07 14.22
C ASN A 421 -4.55 4.35 15.54
N THR A 422 -3.48 3.83 16.14
CA THR A 422 -3.52 2.95 17.31
C THR A 422 -3.76 3.71 18.62
N PHE A 423 -3.22 4.93 18.75
CA PHE A 423 -3.27 5.69 20.00
C PHE A 423 -4.22 6.89 19.95
N ALA A 424 -4.57 7.34 18.74
CA ALA A 424 -5.52 8.43 18.54
C ALA A 424 -6.95 8.01 18.86
N ASP A 425 -7.63 8.74 19.75
CA ASP A 425 -8.99 8.42 20.18
C ASP A 425 -10.03 8.53 19.06
N THR A 426 -9.76 9.40 18.07
CA THR A 426 -10.58 9.55 16.85
C THR A 426 -10.50 8.35 15.91
N ALA A 427 -9.39 7.60 15.96
CA ALA A 427 -9.11 6.50 15.04
C ALA A 427 -9.26 5.11 15.68
N ASN A 428 -8.82 4.93 16.93
CA ASN A 428 -8.61 3.62 17.56
C ASN A 428 -9.89 2.86 17.95
N LYS A 429 -11.08 3.45 17.76
CA LYS A 429 -12.40 2.89 18.08
C LYS A 429 -12.49 2.30 19.50
N GLY A 430 -11.82 2.93 20.46
CA GLY A 430 -11.83 2.54 21.87
C GLY A 430 -11.15 1.21 22.19
N ILE A 431 -10.29 0.68 21.30
CA ILE A 431 -9.56 -0.58 21.53
C ILE A 431 -8.82 -0.61 22.88
N PRO A 432 -8.08 0.44 23.30
CA PRO A 432 -7.42 0.43 24.59
C PRO A 432 -8.39 0.20 25.75
N GLN A 433 -9.53 0.90 25.74
CA GLN A 433 -10.55 0.81 26.78
C GLN A 433 -11.25 -0.56 26.80
N LYS A 434 -11.36 -1.22 25.64
CA LYS A 434 -11.92 -2.59 25.55
C LYS A 434 -11.05 -3.64 26.24
N PHE A 435 -9.72 -3.47 26.25
CA PHE A 435 -8.81 -4.29 27.04
C PHE A 435 -8.84 -3.89 28.52
N ALA A 436 -8.72 -2.59 28.80
CA ALA A 436 -8.66 -2.06 30.17
C ALA A 436 -9.93 -2.38 30.99
N SER A 437 -11.11 -2.30 30.39
CA SER A 437 -12.39 -2.68 31.03
C SER A 437 -12.49 -4.16 31.41
N LYS A 438 -11.60 -5.02 30.88
CA LYS A 438 -11.50 -6.44 31.22
C LYS A 438 -10.39 -6.73 32.24
N GLY A 439 -9.76 -5.69 32.79
CA GLY A 439 -8.63 -5.81 33.72
C GLY A 439 -7.33 -6.25 33.07
N ILE A 440 -7.17 -6.01 31.75
CA ILE A 440 -5.94 -6.32 31.01
C ILE A 440 -5.17 -5.03 30.79
N TYR A 441 -3.89 -5.02 31.21
CA TYR A 441 -3.01 -3.88 30.97
C TYR A 441 -2.79 -3.72 29.47
N VAL A 442 -2.94 -2.48 29.00
CA VAL A 442 -2.70 -2.12 27.60
C VAL A 442 -1.68 -0.99 27.54
N ILE A 443 -0.59 -1.22 26.82
CA ILE A 443 0.54 -0.28 26.74
C ILE A 443 0.90 0.02 25.28
N PRO A 444 1.05 1.30 24.89
CA PRO A 444 1.53 1.64 23.55
C PRO A 444 3.02 1.29 23.41
N TYR A 445 3.44 0.83 22.23
CA TYR A 445 4.83 0.42 22.01
C TYR A 445 5.84 1.57 22.20
N ASP A 446 5.43 2.83 21.98
CA ASP A 446 6.28 4.01 22.10
C ASP A 446 6.60 4.41 23.56
N MET A 447 6.11 3.63 24.53
CA MET A 447 6.54 3.67 25.94
C MET A 447 7.54 2.57 26.29
N LEU A 448 7.77 1.58 25.42
CA LEU A 448 8.72 0.49 25.68
C LEU A 448 10.11 0.86 25.18
N ASN A 449 11.15 0.44 25.91
CA ASN A 449 12.52 0.61 25.46
C ASN A 449 12.92 -0.46 24.44
N TYR A 450 12.68 -0.19 23.16
CA TYR A 450 13.09 -1.06 22.05
C TYR A 450 14.44 -0.65 21.42
N LYS A 451 15.15 0.33 22.00
CA LYS A 451 16.44 0.82 21.50
C LYS A 451 17.50 -0.29 21.58
N GLY A 452 18.42 -0.30 20.62
CA GLY A 452 19.47 -1.33 20.52
C GLY A 452 18.98 -2.72 20.07
N ILE A 453 17.68 -2.93 19.82
CA ILE A 453 17.18 -4.16 19.21
C ILE A 453 17.45 -4.12 17.70
N GLU A 454 18.19 -5.11 17.21
CA GLU A 454 18.47 -5.30 15.78
C GLU A 454 17.35 -6.07 15.07
N LEU A 455 17.10 -5.70 13.82
CA LEU A 455 16.12 -6.35 12.95
C LEU A 455 16.81 -7.31 11.99
N ASP A 456 16.14 -8.42 11.72
CA ASP A 456 16.60 -9.41 10.75
C ASP A 456 16.10 -8.94 9.37
N GLY A 457 16.88 -8.12 8.65
CA GLY A 457 16.55 -7.58 7.33
C GLY A 457 16.30 -6.06 7.28
N GLU A 458 16.05 -5.54 6.08
CA GLU A 458 15.89 -4.11 5.85
C GLU A 458 14.45 -3.62 6.02
N MET A 459 14.24 -2.60 6.84
CA MET A 459 12.96 -1.89 6.97
C MET A 459 13.23 -0.41 6.86
N TYR A 460 12.76 0.27 5.81
CA TYR A 460 13.08 1.70 5.58
C TYR A 460 12.00 2.65 6.12
N TRP A 461 10.82 2.15 6.52
CA TRP A 461 9.83 2.99 7.18
C TRP A 461 10.14 3.14 8.66
N GLU A 462 10.14 4.37 9.18
CA GLU A 462 10.37 4.63 10.60
C GLU A 462 9.39 3.85 11.49
N ALA A 463 8.09 3.97 11.22
CA ALA A 463 7.07 3.27 12.00
C ALA A 463 7.23 1.75 11.88
N GLY A 464 7.60 1.25 10.69
CA GLY A 464 7.90 -0.16 10.45
C GLY A 464 9.05 -0.64 11.33
N LYS A 465 10.18 0.08 11.37
CA LYS A 465 11.34 -0.23 12.22
C LYS A 465 10.93 -0.31 13.69
N LYS A 466 10.25 0.72 14.20
CA LYS A 466 9.83 0.79 15.61
C LYS A 466 8.86 -0.33 15.97
N ILE A 467 7.88 -0.62 15.10
CA ILE A 467 6.91 -1.70 15.30
C ILE A 467 7.62 -3.06 15.32
N MET A 468 8.52 -3.33 14.38
CA MET A 468 9.23 -4.61 14.31
C MET A 468 10.19 -4.80 15.49
N LYS A 469 10.91 -3.76 15.92
CA LYS A 469 11.78 -3.81 17.12
C LYS A 469 10.96 -4.09 18.38
N SER A 470 9.82 -3.40 18.51
CA SER A 470 8.89 -3.61 19.61
C SER A 470 8.26 -5.01 19.57
N ALA A 471 7.94 -5.53 18.39
CA ALA A 471 7.43 -6.88 18.24
C ALA A 471 8.46 -7.94 18.66
N LYS A 472 9.76 -7.74 18.36
CA LYS A 472 10.85 -8.61 18.82
C LYS A 472 10.99 -8.57 20.36
N LEU A 473 10.88 -7.39 20.96
CA LEU A 473 10.80 -7.24 22.42
C LEU A 473 9.60 -8.03 22.99
N VAL A 474 8.42 -7.85 22.40
CA VAL A 474 7.20 -8.54 22.82
C VAL A 474 7.35 -10.05 22.67
N LYS A 475 7.89 -10.54 21.55
CA LYS A 475 8.16 -11.97 21.30
C LYS A 475 8.98 -12.57 22.43
N ASN A 476 10.06 -11.88 22.82
CA ASN A 476 11.02 -12.37 23.81
C ASN A 476 10.54 -12.26 25.28
N HIS A 477 9.60 -11.37 25.59
CA HIS A 477 9.14 -11.17 26.98
C HIS A 477 7.96 -12.09 27.36
N PRO A 478 8.03 -12.94 28.40
CA PRO A 478 7.03 -13.98 28.68
C PRO A 478 5.62 -13.46 29.02
N GLN A 479 5.50 -12.25 29.57
CA GLN A 479 4.22 -11.64 29.98
C GLN A 479 3.67 -10.58 29.00
N LEU A 480 4.30 -10.37 27.85
CA LEU A 480 3.81 -9.42 26.84
C LEU A 480 3.21 -10.15 25.63
N PHE A 481 2.09 -9.64 25.14
CA PHE A 481 1.41 -10.11 23.94
C PHE A 481 1.10 -8.92 23.02
N ALA A 482 0.97 -9.14 21.71
CA ALA A 482 0.84 -8.05 20.75
C ALA A 482 -0.60 -7.93 20.21
N CYS A 483 -1.13 -6.71 20.17
CA CYS A 483 -2.30 -6.37 19.37
C CYS A 483 -1.89 -5.31 18.33
N TYR A 484 -1.77 -5.72 17.07
CA TYR A 484 -1.49 -4.86 15.93
C TYR A 484 -2.80 -4.23 15.44
N VAL A 485 -2.89 -2.91 15.51
CA VAL A 485 -4.00 -2.13 14.96
C VAL A 485 -3.57 -1.49 13.65
N SER A 486 -4.19 -1.92 12.56
CA SER A 486 -4.01 -1.43 11.20
C SER A 486 -5.31 -0.84 10.68
N ASN A 487 -5.31 -0.34 9.45
CA ASN A 487 -6.49 0.20 8.79
C ASN A 487 -6.63 -0.33 7.36
N PHE A 488 -7.87 -0.32 6.87
CA PHE A 488 -8.14 -0.65 5.47
C PHE A 488 -7.34 0.29 4.55
N SER A 489 -6.83 -0.26 3.46
CA SER A 489 -5.98 0.44 2.49
C SER A 489 -4.63 0.97 3.05
N CYS A 490 -4.14 0.44 4.19
CA CYS A 490 -2.81 0.78 4.69
C CYS A 490 -1.71 0.11 3.85
N GLY A 491 -1.04 0.89 3.01
CA GLY A 491 0.02 0.38 2.14
C GLY A 491 1.26 -0.18 2.85
N PRO A 492 1.84 0.50 3.85
CA PRO A 492 2.99 -0.04 4.58
C PRO A 492 2.65 -1.31 5.35
N ASP A 493 1.50 -1.34 6.03
CA ASP A 493 1.10 -2.47 6.87
C ASP A 493 0.79 -3.72 6.03
N SER A 494 0.46 -3.57 4.73
CA SER A 494 0.36 -4.71 3.82
C SER A 494 1.68 -5.49 3.71
N MET A 495 2.82 -4.82 3.90
CA MET A 495 4.15 -5.42 3.86
C MET A 495 4.66 -5.79 5.26
N THR A 496 4.35 -4.99 6.28
CA THR A 496 4.82 -5.21 7.66
C THR A 496 4.07 -6.31 8.40
N ILE A 497 2.76 -6.46 8.20
CA ILE A 497 1.95 -7.47 8.92
C ILE A 497 2.41 -8.92 8.63
N PRO A 498 2.71 -9.33 7.38
CA PRO A 498 3.30 -10.63 7.11
C PRO A 498 4.56 -10.90 7.93
N GLN A 499 5.51 -9.96 7.92
CA GLN A 499 6.77 -10.06 8.67
C GLN A 499 6.51 -10.12 10.19
N PHE A 500 5.61 -9.28 10.71
CA PHE A 500 5.18 -9.30 12.11
C PHE A 500 4.63 -10.66 12.53
N ARG A 501 3.79 -11.29 11.68
CA ARG A 501 3.22 -12.61 11.95
C ARG A 501 4.30 -13.70 11.97
N THR A 502 5.24 -13.67 11.02
CA THR A 502 6.39 -14.57 11.03
C THR A 502 7.20 -14.40 12.32
N LEU A 503 7.48 -13.16 12.72
CA LEU A 503 8.26 -12.87 13.92
C LEU A 503 7.55 -13.31 15.22
N MET A 504 6.24 -13.13 15.33
CA MET A 504 5.47 -13.58 16.48
C MET A 504 5.41 -15.12 16.57
N GLY A 505 5.45 -15.82 15.44
CA GLY A 505 5.46 -17.28 15.37
C GLY A 505 4.26 -17.89 16.09
N THR A 506 4.51 -18.80 17.02
CA THR A 506 3.48 -19.46 17.84
C THR A 506 2.94 -18.59 18.98
N LYS A 507 3.60 -17.46 19.28
CA LYS A 507 3.17 -16.60 20.38
C LYS A 507 1.91 -15.84 19.98
N PRO A 508 0.83 -15.89 20.78
CA PRO A 508 -0.42 -15.24 20.45
C PRO A 508 -0.24 -13.76 20.12
N SER A 509 -0.79 -13.36 18.98
CA SER A 509 -0.94 -11.98 18.58
C SER A 509 -2.29 -11.76 17.92
N LEU A 510 -2.82 -10.55 18.04
CA LEU A 510 -4.06 -10.12 17.42
C LEU A 510 -3.75 -9.08 16.35
N THR A 511 -4.36 -9.21 15.17
CA THR A 511 -4.39 -8.14 14.16
C THR A 511 -5.82 -7.64 14.01
N LEU A 512 -6.03 -6.36 14.33
CA LEU A 512 -7.29 -5.66 14.10
C LEU A 512 -7.11 -4.69 12.94
N GLU A 513 -8.06 -4.70 12.02
CA GLU A 513 -8.12 -3.75 10.92
C GLU A 513 -9.34 -2.86 11.10
N LEU A 514 -9.13 -1.56 11.04
CA LEU A 514 -10.14 -0.53 11.21
C LEU A 514 -10.46 0.16 9.88
N ASP A 515 -11.70 0.58 9.73
CA ASP A 515 -12.18 1.47 8.68
C ASP A 515 -13.27 2.40 9.22
N GLY A 516 -13.78 3.30 8.36
CA GLY A 516 -14.88 4.22 8.72
C GLY A 516 -16.17 3.51 9.17
N HIS A 517 -16.38 2.25 8.80
CA HIS A 517 -17.62 1.49 9.01
C HIS A 517 -17.50 0.35 10.03
N THR A 518 -16.36 0.19 10.68
CA THR A 518 -16.07 -1.00 11.50
C THR A 518 -17.05 -1.12 12.67
N ALA A 519 -17.82 -2.21 12.71
CA ALA A 519 -18.79 -2.46 13.77
C ALA A 519 -18.11 -2.82 15.11
N ASP A 520 -18.52 -2.15 16.17
CA ASP A 520 -17.95 -2.28 17.52
C ASP A 520 -18.02 -3.72 18.08
N ALA A 521 -19.08 -4.44 17.75
CA ALA A 521 -19.31 -5.83 18.17
C ALA A 521 -18.20 -6.78 17.68
N GLY A 522 -17.79 -6.65 16.41
CA GLY A 522 -16.79 -7.53 15.80
C GLY A 522 -15.40 -7.38 16.44
N VAL A 523 -15.05 -6.18 16.88
CA VAL A 523 -13.78 -5.91 17.60
C VAL A 523 -13.79 -6.56 18.97
N ASN A 524 -14.89 -6.44 19.73
CA ASN A 524 -15.00 -7.03 21.06
C ASN A 524 -14.85 -8.56 21.04
N THR A 525 -15.55 -9.25 20.13
CA THR A 525 -15.45 -10.71 20.02
C THR A 525 -14.03 -11.19 19.68
N ARG A 526 -13.30 -10.46 18.82
CA ARG A 526 -11.91 -10.79 18.49
C ARG A 526 -10.96 -10.57 19.67
N ILE A 527 -11.18 -9.50 20.45
CA ILE A 527 -10.43 -9.26 21.69
C ILE A 527 -10.71 -10.38 22.69
N ASP A 528 -11.96 -10.77 22.92
CA ASP A 528 -12.30 -11.83 23.86
C ASP A 528 -11.66 -13.17 23.47
N ALA A 529 -11.77 -13.56 22.19
CA ALA A 529 -11.12 -14.76 21.67
C ALA A 529 -9.59 -14.70 21.82
N PHE A 530 -8.98 -13.53 21.61
CA PHE A 530 -7.54 -13.35 21.78
C PHE A 530 -7.10 -13.51 23.24
N LEU A 531 -7.84 -12.93 24.19
CA LEU A 531 -7.55 -13.09 25.62
C LEU A 531 -7.68 -14.55 26.06
N ASP A 532 -8.72 -15.26 25.61
CA ASP A 532 -8.87 -16.69 25.87
C ASP A 532 -7.69 -17.52 25.31
N ILE A 533 -7.20 -17.18 24.11
CA ILE A 533 -6.01 -17.81 23.51
C ILE A 533 -4.76 -17.53 24.35
N ILE A 534 -4.56 -16.30 24.84
CA ILE A 534 -3.43 -15.96 25.71
C ILE A 534 -3.48 -16.80 27.00
N GLU A 535 -4.64 -16.87 27.66
CA GLU A 535 -4.78 -17.63 28.90
C GLU A 535 -4.44 -19.11 28.70
N ASN A 536 -4.90 -19.71 27.60
CA ASN A 536 -4.57 -21.10 27.27
C ASN A 536 -3.09 -21.25 26.93
N TYR A 537 -2.55 -20.37 26.09
CA TYR A 537 -1.13 -20.37 25.73
C TYR A 537 -0.23 -20.29 26.97
N ARG A 538 -0.53 -19.41 27.93
CA ARG A 538 0.26 -19.28 29.17
C ARG A 538 0.28 -20.56 30.01
N LYS A 539 -0.77 -21.39 29.95
CA LYS A 539 -0.84 -22.69 30.65
C LYS A 539 0.02 -23.76 29.98
N ILE A 540 0.17 -23.71 28.65
CA ILE A 540 0.87 -24.73 27.84
C ILE A 540 2.16 -24.21 27.17
N SER A 541 2.60 -22.99 27.48
CA SER A 541 3.71 -22.33 26.76
C SER A 541 5.02 -23.13 26.80
N LYS A 542 5.23 -23.93 27.85
CA LYS A 542 6.39 -24.81 28.00
C LYS A 542 6.40 -25.99 27.01
N SER A 543 5.25 -26.38 26.45
CA SER A 543 5.16 -27.48 25.47
C SER A 543 5.05 -26.99 24.03
N ILE A 544 4.92 -25.68 23.80
CA ILE A 544 4.88 -25.09 22.46
C ILE A 544 6.30 -24.69 22.05
N LYS A 545 6.68 -25.01 20.82
CA LYS A 545 7.91 -24.54 20.19
C LYS A 545 7.58 -23.93 18.84
N ASP A 546 8.30 -22.86 18.50
CA ASP A 546 8.28 -22.34 17.13
C ASP A 546 8.85 -23.36 16.15
N THR A 547 8.55 -23.16 14.87
CA THR A 547 9.18 -23.91 13.79
C THR A 547 10.70 -23.74 13.86
N ASP A 548 11.41 -24.85 13.96
CA ASP A 548 12.86 -24.88 13.91
C ASP A 548 13.34 -24.71 12.46
N TYR A 549 14.15 -23.67 12.24
CA TYR A 549 14.79 -23.38 10.95
C TYR A 549 16.30 -23.61 11.00
N SER A 550 16.86 -24.16 12.08
CA SER A 550 18.32 -24.31 12.27
C SER A 550 18.99 -25.24 11.24
N ASP A 551 18.24 -26.16 10.66
CA ASP A 551 18.66 -27.07 9.59
C ASP A 551 18.48 -26.47 8.18
N TYR A 552 17.93 -25.26 8.09
CA TYR A 552 17.69 -24.55 6.83
C TYR A 552 18.51 -23.26 6.75
N ARG A 553 19.36 -23.19 5.72
CA ARG A 553 20.04 -21.96 5.32
C ARG A 553 19.43 -21.47 4.02
N MET A 554 18.95 -20.23 4.03
CA MET A 554 18.46 -19.57 2.83
C MET A 554 19.63 -19.24 1.90
N ALA A 555 19.43 -19.39 0.60
CA ALA A 555 20.41 -18.95 -0.38
C ALA A 555 20.32 -17.42 -0.57
N GLU A 556 21.44 -16.77 -0.87
CA GLU A 556 21.53 -15.31 -0.95
C GLU A 556 22.42 -14.89 -2.12
N VAL A 557 22.16 -13.72 -2.69
CA VAL A 557 23.07 -13.09 -3.64
C VAL A 557 23.80 -11.96 -2.92
N LEU A 558 25.13 -12.07 -2.86
CA LEU A 558 26.02 -11.15 -2.17
C LEU A 558 26.74 -10.28 -3.19
N VAL A 559 26.82 -8.99 -2.91
CA VAL A 559 27.62 -8.02 -3.66
C VAL A 559 28.82 -7.65 -2.80
N ASP A 560 30.02 -8.01 -3.23
CA ASP A 560 31.24 -7.69 -2.49
C ASP A 560 31.52 -6.19 -2.60
N LYS A 561 31.50 -5.47 -1.48
CA LYS A 561 31.62 -4.01 -1.46
C LYS A 561 33.00 -3.46 -1.11
N ASP A 562 33.95 -4.23 -0.54
CA ASP A 562 35.40 -3.89 -0.51
C ASP A 562 36.32 -4.98 0.14
N GLU A 563 37.60 -4.97 -0.29
CA GLU A 563 38.87 -5.51 0.28
C GLU A 563 39.62 -6.72 -0.33
N GLU A 564 39.03 -7.81 -0.84
CA GLU A 564 39.85 -8.95 -1.36
C GLU A 564 40.21 -8.88 -2.86
N ALA A 565 39.80 -7.82 -3.57
CA ALA A 565 40.00 -7.69 -5.02
C ALA A 565 41.42 -7.24 -5.45
N GLU A 566 42.37 -7.04 -4.52
CA GLU A 566 43.75 -6.66 -4.87
C GLU A 566 44.61 -7.82 -5.41
N SER A 567 44.20 -9.08 -5.22
CA SER A 567 45.06 -10.24 -5.55
C SER A 567 44.76 -10.93 -6.89
N SER A 568 43.64 -10.61 -7.57
CA SER A 568 43.25 -11.29 -8.82
C SER A 568 43.67 -10.50 -10.06
N LYS A 569 44.53 -11.10 -10.90
CA LYS A 569 45.07 -10.50 -12.14
C LYS A 569 44.05 -10.36 -13.29
N ASN A 570 42.75 -10.58 -13.05
CA ASN A 570 41.68 -10.42 -14.03
C ASN A 570 40.77 -9.26 -13.63
N LYS A 571 41.17 -8.04 -14.00
CA LYS A 571 40.34 -6.83 -13.84
C LYS A 571 39.12 -6.89 -14.76
N SER A 572 37.96 -7.28 -14.21
CA SER A 572 36.65 -6.82 -14.66
C SER A 572 36.07 -5.92 -13.57
N ASP A 573 35.52 -4.78 -13.98
CA ASP A 573 35.56 -3.53 -13.22
C ASP A 573 34.45 -3.36 -12.15
N TYR A 574 34.01 -4.43 -11.48
CA TYR A 574 33.01 -4.41 -10.39
C TYR A 574 33.29 -5.49 -9.35
N GLY A 575 32.92 -5.25 -8.08
CA GLY A 575 32.98 -6.26 -7.02
C GLY A 575 32.25 -7.53 -7.46
N THR A 576 32.94 -8.66 -7.43
CA THR A 576 32.39 -9.93 -7.94
C THR A 576 31.10 -10.24 -7.17
N CYS A 577 29.97 -10.37 -7.88
CA CYS A 577 28.72 -10.80 -7.27
C CYS A 577 28.71 -12.32 -7.13
N TYR A 578 28.34 -12.81 -5.95
CA TYR A 578 28.34 -14.23 -5.64
C TYR A 578 26.95 -14.72 -5.24
N TYR A 579 26.61 -15.90 -5.71
CA TYR A 579 25.51 -16.70 -5.20
C TYR A 579 26.03 -17.57 -4.05
N LEU A 580 25.45 -17.40 -2.86
CA LEU A 580 25.69 -18.25 -1.71
C LEU A 580 24.57 -19.30 -1.64
N SER A 581 24.91 -20.56 -1.90
CA SER A 581 23.94 -21.65 -1.86
C SER A 581 23.45 -21.96 -0.45
N SER A 582 22.36 -22.73 -0.36
CA SER A 582 21.85 -23.24 0.92
C SER A 582 22.85 -24.18 1.62
N ASP A 583 23.84 -24.73 0.91
CA ASP A 583 24.89 -25.57 1.47
C ASP A 583 26.16 -24.78 1.81
N GLY A 584 26.18 -23.46 1.54
CA GLY A 584 27.30 -22.57 1.82
C GLY A 584 28.37 -22.50 0.73
N GLU A 585 28.17 -23.16 -0.41
CA GLU A 585 29.00 -22.96 -1.61
C GLU A 585 28.86 -21.52 -2.11
N ARG A 586 29.99 -20.79 -2.20
CA ARG A 586 30.07 -19.45 -2.81
C ARG A 586 30.40 -19.62 -4.30
N ILE A 587 29.48 -19.19 -5.16
CA ILE A 587 29.53 -19.40 -6.61
C ILE A 587 29.47 -18.04 -7.29
N ALA A 588 30.21 -17.82 -8.38
CA ALA A 588 30.07 -16.59 -9.15
C ALA A 588 28.65 -16.47 -9.71
N LEU A 589 28.02 -15.29 -9.66
CA LEU A 589 26.66 -15.10 -10.20
C LEU A 589 26.58 -15.39 -11.72
N SER A 590 27.71 -15.29 -12.43
CA SER A 590 27.84 -15.61 -13.86
C SER A 590 28.07 -17.11 -14.16
N ASP A 591 28.22 -17.96 -13.14
CA ASP A 591 28.31 -19.42 -13.31
C ASP A 591 27.03 -19.94 -13.99
N LYS A 592 27.18 -20.85 -14.97
CA LYS A 592 26.05 -21.41 -15.72
C LYS A 592 25.07 -22.19 -14.86
N ARG A 593 25.49 -22.68 -13.69
CA ARG A 593 24.62 -23.33 -12.71
C ARG A 593 23.66 -22.35 -12.03
N VAL A 594 23.94 -21.04 -12.04
CA VAL A 594 23.09 -20.01 -11.44
C VAL A 594 22.16 -19.42 -12.50
N LYS A 595 20.88 -19.75 -12.42
CA LYS A 595 19.85 -19.23 -13.31
C LYS A 595 19.18 -17.99 -12.71
N ILE A 596 19.24 -16.89 -13.44
CA ILE A 596 18.61 -15.62 -13.09
C ILE A 596 17.25 -15.53 -13.80
N LEU A 597 16.18 -15.47 -13.02
CA LEU A 597 14.82 -15.31 -13.54
C LEU A 597 14.49 -13.82 -13.61
N VAL A 598 14.27 -13.31 -14.82
CA VAL A 598 13.87 -11.92 -15.08
C VAL A 598 12.34 -11.86 -15.18
N PRO A 599 11.65 -11.11 -14.31
CA PRO A 599 10.20 -11.05 -14.32
C PRO A 599 9.64 -10.33 -15.55
N SER A 600 8.40 -10.66 -15.92
CA SER A 600 7.63 -9.99 -16.99
C SER A 600 7.21 -8.58 -16.56
N MET A 601 8.18 -7.65 -16.48
CA MET A 601 7.91 -6.21 -16.36
C MET A 601 7.83 -5.62 -17.78
N GLY A 602 6.84 -6.08 -18.56
CA GLY A 602 6.79 -5.96 -20.02
C GLY A 602 7.50 -7.11 -20.71
N ASP A 603 6.79 -7.84 -21.57
CA ASP A 603 7.29 -9.06 -22.22
C ASP A 603 8.51 -8.79 -23.12
N LEU A 604 8.46 -7.72 -23.92
CA LEU A 604 9.56 -7.33 -24.81
C LEU A 604 10.80 -6.90 -24.00
N SER A 605 10.59 -6.06 -22.99
CA SER A 605 11.65 -5.55 -22.11
C SER A 605 12.32 -6.67 -21.33
N ALA A 606 11.54 -7.59 -20.74
CA ALA A 606 12.07 -8.73 -20.00
C ALA A 606 12.91 -9.65 -20.91
N ARG A 607 12.43 -9.95 -22.12
CA ARG A 607 13.12 -10.82 -23.10
C ARG A 607 14.44 -10.23 -23.58
N LEU A 608 14.43 -8.96 -24.02
CA LEU A 608 15.64 -8.28 -24.49
C LEU A 608 16.62 -8.02 -23.35
N PHE A 609 16.14 -7.69 -22.15
CA PHE A 609 17.00 -7.52 -20.99
C PHE A 609 17.65 -8.86 -20.58
N ALA A 610 16.90 -9.96 -20.54
CA ALA A 610 17.47 -11.29 -20.28
C ALA A 610 18.50 -11.69 -21.34
N GLN A 611 18.28 -11.37 -22.63
CA GLN A 611 19.30 -11.55 -23.67
C GLN A 611 20.54 -10.70 -23.39
N SER A 612 20.37 -9.44 -22.99
CA SER A 612 21.47 -8.56 -22.62
C SER A 612 22.33 -9.17 -21.49
N MET A 613 21.69 -9.81 -20.51
CA MET A 613 22.40 -10.54 -19.45
C MET A 613 23.14 -11.78 -20.00
N ARG A 614 22.51 -12.55 -20.90
CA ARG A 614 23.15 -13.75 -21.50
C ARG A 614 24.42 -13.43 -22.28
N VAL A 615 24.41 -12.34 -23.06
CA VAL A 615 25.60 -11.91 -23.80
C VAL A 615 26.74 -11.49 -22.88
N GLN A 616 26.42 -11.05 -21.68
CA GLN A 616 27.40 -10.71 -20.64
C GLN A 616 27.87 -11.93 -19.82
N GLY A 617 27.42 -13.14 -20.17
CA GLY A 617 27.89 -14.38 -19.56
C GLY A 617 26.94 -14.98 -18.53
N PHE A 618 25.91 -14.27 -18.08
CA PHE A 618 24.93 -14.79 -17.12
C PHE A 618 24.03 -15.87 -17.74
N ASN A 619 23.53 -16.80 -16.94
CA ASN A 619 22.43 -17.69 -17.34
C ASN A 619 21.11 -17.02 -16.94
N ALA A 620 20.54 -16.21 -17.83
CA ALA A 620 19.33 -15.44 -17.56
C ALA A 620 18.16 -15.88 -18.46
N GLU A 621 16.97 -15.97 -17.85
CA GLU A 621 15.73 -16.38 -18.49
C GLU A 621 14.62 -15.37 -18.19
N ALA A 622 13.94 -14.89 -19.23
CA ALA A 622 12.74 -14.08 -19.06
C ALA A 622 11.56 -14.98 -18.70
N LEU A 623 10.88 -14.67 -17.60
CA LEU A 623 9.64 -15.33 -17.22
C LEU A 623 8.51 -14.89 -18.16
N PRO A 624 7.55 -15.79 -18.46
CA PRO A 624 6.41 -15.45 -19.30
C PRO A 624 5.51 -14.40 -18.63
N GLU A 625 4.65 -13.78 -19.44
CA GLU A 625 3.57 -12.92 -18.94
C GLU A 625 2.75 -13.62 -17.86
N ALA A 626 2.30 -12.81 -16.90
CA ALA A 626 1.43 -13.31 -15.84
C ALA A 626 0.08 -13.79 -16.39
N ASN A 627 -0.58 -14.66 -15.63
CA ASN A 627 -1.89 -15.20 -15.97
C ASN A 627 -2.70 -15.44 -14.67
N PRO A 628 -3.99 -15.82 -14.77
CA PRO A 628 -4.82 -16.06 -13.58
C PRO A 628 -4.26 -17.11 -12.61
N ASP A 629 -3.52 -18.11 -13.10
CA ASP A 629 -2.90 -19.14 -12.26
C ASP A 629 -1.69 -18.58 -11.48
N ILE A 630 -0.82 -17.81 -12.14
CA ILE A 630 0.27 -17.07 -11.48
C ILE A 630 -0.27 -16.14 -10.38
N LEU A 631 -1.32 -15.37 -10.68
CA LEU A 631 -1.97 -14.51 -9.71
C LEU A 631 -2.50 -15.30 -8.51
N LYS A 632 -3.08 -16.48 -8.76
CA LYS A 632 -3.58 -17.39 -7.72
C LYS A 632 -2.46 -17.97 -6.86
N TYR A 633 -1.33 -18.37 -7.46
CA TYR A 633 -0.15 -18.85 -6.73
C TYR A 633 0.42 -17.77 -5.81
N GLY A 634 0.60 -16.55 -6.32
CA GLY A 634 1.09 -15.42 -5.52
C GLY A 634 0.16 -15.10 -4.34
N ARG A 635 -1.14 -14.97 -4.62
CA ARG A 635 -2.17 -14.70 -3.61
C ARG A 635 -2.19 -15.75 -2.50
N ALA A 636 -2.00 -17.03 -2.84
CA ALA A 636 -2.01 -18.13 -1.87
C ALA A 636 -0.96 -18.00 -0.75
N HIS A 637 0.08 -17.19 -0.93
CA HIS A 637 1.17 -17.01 0.03
C HIS A 637 1.22 -15.64 0.70
N MET A 638 0.23 -14.81 0.42
CA MET A 638 0.14 -13.41 0.84
C MET A 638 -1.21 -13.09 1.49
N THR A 639 -1.33 -11.93 2.11
CA THR A 639 -2.57 -11.49 2.75
C THR A 639 -3.61 -10.96 1.77
N GLY A 640 -3.21 -10.72 0.52
CA GLY A 640 -4.06 -10.20 -0.55
C GLY A 640 -4.14 -8.68 -0.56
N LYS A 641 -3.31 -8.02 0.24
CA LYS A 641 -3.26 -6.57 0.41
C LYS A 641 -1.97 -5.97 -0.13
N GLU A 642 -0.98 -6.83 -0.37
CA GLU A 642 0.30 -6.53 -0.97
C GLU A 642 0.12 -5.99 -2.40
N CYS A 643 1.14 -5.31 -2.90
CA CYS A 643 1.10 -4.73 -4.24
C CYS A 643 0.93 -5.83 -5.31
N LEU A 644 0.11 -5.61 -6.34
CA LEU A 644 -0.05 -6.58 -7.43
C LEU A 644 1.31 -7.04 -8.02
N PRO A 645 2.29 -6.16 -8.27
CA PRO A 645 3.60 -6.57 -8.76
C PRO A 645 4.28 -7.66 -7.92
N VAL A 646 4.34 -7.51 -6.58
CA VAL A 646 5.00 -8.52 -5.73
C VAL A 646 4.22 -9.83 -5.69
N ILE A 647 2.89 -9.77 -5.78
CA ILE A 647 2.03 -10.96 -5.90
C ILE A 647 2.41 -11.72 -7.18
N LEU A 648 2.56 -11.03 -8.31
CA LEU A 648 2.94 -11.65 -9.57
C LEU A 648 4.37 -12.18 -9.55
N LEU A 649 5.33 -11.43 -9.00
CA LEU A 649 6.72 -11.88 -8.84
C LEU A 649 6.81 -13.21 -8.08
N VAL A 650 6.13 -13.32 -6.94
CA VAL A 650 6.09 -14.55 -6.15
C VAL A 650 5.31 -15.65 -6.86
N GLY A 651 4.20 -15.31 -7.51
CA GLY A 651 3.42 -16.25 -8.30
C GLY A 651 4.25 -16.91 -9.40
N SER A 652 5.00 -16.11 -10.16
CA SER A 652 5.84 -16.60 -11.24
C SER A 652 7.05 -17.39 -10.73
N LEU A 653 7.63 -17.01 -9.59
CA LEU A 653 8.69 -17.80 -8.94
C LEU A 653 8.17 -19.18 -8.53
N ILE A 654 7.00 -19.24 -7.89
CA ILE A 654 6.41 -20.50 -7.42
C ILE A 654 6.01 -21.37 -8.62
N ASP A 655 5.40 -20.78 -9.65
CA ASP A 655 5.09 -21.50 -10.90
C ASP A 655 6.34 -22.11 -11.52
N TYR A 656 7.43 -21.35 -11.60
CA TYR A 656 8.71 -21.85 -12.11
C TYR A 656 9.24 -23.01 -11.26
N ILE A 657 9.27 -22.85 -9.92
CA ILE A 657 9.75 -23.88 -8.98
C ILE A 657 8.93 -25.16 -9.08
N GLU A 658 7.60 -25.06 -9.16
CA GLU A 658 6.71 -26.22 -9.11
C GLU A 658 6.58 -26.93 -10.47
N ASN A 659 6.64 -26.19 -11.59
CA ASN A 659 6.31 -26.73 -12.92
C ASN A 659 7.50 -26.84 -13.88
N ARG A 660 8.61 -26.14 -13.63
CA ARG A 660 9.72 -26.03 -14.61
C ARG A 660 11.10 -26.37 -14.05
N TRP A 661 11.33 -26.13 -12.76
CA TRP A 661 12.64 -26.33 -12.14
C TRP A 661 12.94 -27.81 -11.91
N ASP A 662 14.13 -28.24 -12.32
CA ASP A 662 14.60 -29.63 -12.18
C ASP A 662 15.32 -29.91 -10.85
N GLY A 663 15.45 -28.88 -9.99
CA GLY A 663 16.13 -28.95 -8.68
C GLY A 663 17.67 -28.94 -8.74
N LYS A 664 18.28 -28.83 -9.93
CA LYS A 664 19.74 -28.89 -10.09
C LYS A 664 20.40 -27.52 -10.20
N GLU A 665 19.69 -26.56 -10.79
CA GLU A 665 20.16 -25.18 -10.92
C GLU A 665 19.94 -24.38 -9.63
N TYR A 666 20.83 -23.42 -9.38
CA TYR A 666 20.66 -22.39 -8.34
C TYR A 666 19.79 -21.26 -8.90
N ILE A 667 18.72 -20.87 -8.22
CA ILE A 667 17.75 -19.91 -8.74
C ILE A 667 17.92 -18.54 -8.08
N ALA A 668 18.08 -17.50 -8.89
CA ALA A 668 18.08 -16.10 -8.45
C ALA A 668 16.91 -15.34 -9.10
N LEU A 669 15.89 -14.95 -8.33
CA LEU A 669 14.81 -14.12 -8.83
C LEU A 669 15.26 -12.66 -8.88
N PHE A 670 15.43 -12.10 -10.08
CA PHE A 670 15.78 -10.71 -10.28
C PHE A 670 14.60 -9.78 -9.96
N ASN A 671 14.88 -8.70 -9.26
CA ASN A 671 13.96 -7.58 -9.07
C ASN A 671 14.76 -6.29 -8.82
N VAL A 672 14.06 -5.15 -8.70
CA VAL A 672 14.63 -3.88 -8.26
C VAL A 672 14.18 -3.54 -6.85
N GLN A 673 14.99 -2.78 -6.14
CA GLN A 673 14.68 -2.29 -4.81
C GLN A 673 14.94 -0.77 -4.72
N SER A 674 14.11 -0.11 -3.92
CA SER A 674 14.18 1.32 -3.66
C SER A 674 13.99 1.58 -2.17
N ALA A 675 14.47 2.70 -1.65
CA ALA A 675 14.10 3.18 -0.33
C ALA A 675 12.98 4.24 -0.47
N GLY A 676 12.37 4.68 0.64
CA GLY A 676 11.45 5.83 0.62
C GLY A 676 10.03 5.49 1.03
N SER A 677 9.04 6.08 0.38
CA SER A 677 7.67 6.10 0.90
C SER A 677 6.73 5.06 0.28
N CYS A 678 7.11 4.44 -0.85
CA CYS A 678 6.35 3.42 -1.60
C CYS A 678 6.64 1.99 -1.13
N ARG A 679 5.82 0.99 -1.49
CA ARG A 679 5.95 -0.43 -1.07
C ARG A 679 7.11 -1.18 -1.72
N LEU A 680 7.62 -0.71 -2.86
CA LEU A 680 8.64 -1.38 -3.68
C LEU A 680 9.85 -1.84 -2.85
N GLY A 681 10.31 -1.01 -1.92
CA GLY A 681 11.48 -1.34 -1.11
C GLY A 681 11.34 -2.58 -0.22
N GLN A 682 10.11 -3.02 0.06
CA GLN A 682 9.84 -4.16 0.93
C GLN A 682 9.56 -5.46 0.15
N TYR A 683 9.62 -5.43 -1.18
CA TYR A 683 9.40 -6.63 -1.99
C TYR A 683 10.45 -7.70 -1.70
N HIS A 684 11.72 -7.29 -1.61
CA HIS A 684 12.84 -8.19 -1.34
C HIS A 684 12.67 -8.96 -0.02
N GLU A 685 12.38 -8.25 1.07
CA GLU A 685 12.20 -8.86 2.40
C GLU A 685 10.96 -9.76 2.46
N LEU A 686 9.87 -9.39 1.78
CA LEU A 686 8.69 -10.25 1.68
C LEU A 686 8.98 -11.54 0.90
N ILE A 687 9.72 -11.45 -0.21
CA ILE A 687 10.12 -12.62 -1.01
C ILE A 687 11.04 -13.54 -0.18
N LYS A 688 12.01 -12.98 0.55
CA LYS A 688 12.89 -13.73 1.47
C LYS A 688 12.11 -14.44 2.56
N ASP A 689 11.16 -13.76 3.19
CA ASP A 689 10.26 -14.35 4.19
C ASP A 689 9.49 -15.54 3.61
N ILE A 690 8.98 -15.44 2.38
CA ILE A 690 8.28 -16.53 1.70
C ILE A 690 9.21 -17.70 1.38
N ILE A 691 10.41 -17.44 0.82
CA ILE A 691 11.44 -18.45 0.54
C ILE A 691 11.79 -19.23 1.82
N LYS A 692 12.02 -18.51 2.92
CA LYS A 692 12.32 -19.09 4.23
C LYS A 692 11.16 -19.91 4.78
N ARG A 693 9.93 -19.39 4.76
CA ARG A 693 8.74 -20.11 5.25
C ARG A 693 8.46 -21.39 4.46
N LYS A 694 8.74 -21.38 3.15
CA LYS A 694 8.63 -22.53 2.25
C LYS A 694 9.83 -23.47 2.31
N ARG A 695 10.93 -23.04 2.93
CA ARG A 695 12.20 -23.78 3.03
C ARG A 695 12.74 -24.15 1.64
N TYR A 696 12.55 -23.27 0.65
CA TYR A 696 13.12 -23.47 -0.67
C TYR A 696 14.64 -23.41 -0.58
N ARG A 697 15.31 -24.54 -0.84
CA ARG A 697 16.77 -24.59 -0.91
C ARG A 697 17.23 -24.01 -2.24
N ASN A 698 18.39 -23.37 -2.27
CA ASN A 698 19.00 -22.91 -3.52
C ASN A 698 18.11 -21.98 -4.35
N VAL A 699 17.26 -21.19 -3.68
CA VAL A 699 16.48 -20.10 -4.26
C VAL A 699 16.80 -18.82 -3.48
N ALA A 700 17.19 -17.77 -4.19
CA ALA A 700 17.51 -16.45 -3.65
C ALA A 700 16.72 -15.34 -4.35
N SER A 701 16.46 -14.25 -3.64
CA SER A 701 16.03 -13.00 -4.25
C SER A 701 17.28 -12.17 -4.59
N PHE A 702 17.36 -11.67 -5.82
CA PHE A 702 18.44 -10.84 -6.33
C PHE A 702 17.90 -9.45 -6.67
N VAL A 703 18.52 -8.41 -6.13
CA VAL A 703 18.06 -7.02 -6.29
C VAL A 703 19.16 -6.09 -6.76
N LEU A 704 18.77 -5.11 -7.59
CA LEU A 704 19.56 -3.91 -7.86
C LEU A 704 18.90 -2.70 -7.23
N MET A 705 19.70 -1.83 -6.62
CA MET A 705 19.23 -0.69 -5.83
C MET A 705 19.05 0.56 -6.68
N THR A 706 18.15 1.45 -6.26
CA THR A 706 17.84 2.69 -6.99
C THR A 706 18.94 3.76 -6.85
N ASP A 707 19.69 3.76 -5.75
CA ASP A 707 20.69 4.78 -5.42
C ASP A 707 21.95 4.74 -6.30
N ASP A 708 22.24 3.61 -6.95
CA ASP A 708 23.26 3.52 -8.01
C ASP A 708 22.67 3.60 -9.44
N GLY A 709 21.36 3.86 -9.55
CA GLY A 709 20.59 3.83 -10.80
C GLY A 709 20.59 2.46 -11.47
N TYR A 710 20.53 1.40 -10.66
CA TYR A 710 20.52 -0.01 -11.07
C TYR A 710 21.82 -0.46 -11.76
N ALA A 711 22.94 0.17 -11.43
CA ALA A 711 24.27 -0.15 -11.96
C ALA A 711 25.07 -1.12 -11.08
N GLY A 712 24.43 -1.81 -10.13
CA GLY A 712 25.12 -2.68 -9.15
C GLY A 712 25.93 -3.86 -9.74
N LEU A 713 25.69 -4.27 -10.98
CA LEU A 713 26.54 -5.23 -11.74
C LEU A 713 27.54 -4.55 -12.68
N GLY A 714 27.45 -3.23 -12.78
CA GLY A 714 28.41 -2.37 -13.43
C GLY A 714 27.92 -1.46 -14.54
N ALA A 715 28.74 -0.49 -14.96
CA ALA A 715 28.49 0.42 -16.07
C ALA A 715 28.37 -0.31 -17.40
N ASP A 716 29.20 -1.31 -17.67
CA ASP A 716 29.09 -2.08 -18.91
C ASP A 716 27.76 -2.84 -18.95
N PHE A 717 27.39 -3.45 -17.81
CA PHE A 717 26.08 -4.06 -17.60
C PHE A 717 24.94 -3.07 -17.78
N ALA A 718 25.01 -1.93 -17.10
CA ALA A 718 24.00 -0.88 -17.18
C ALA A 718 23.86 -0.35 -18.61
N LYS A 719 24.96 -0.08 -19.33
CA LYS A 719 24.93 0.39 -20.72
C LYS A 719 24.24 -0.61 -21.64
N LYS A 720 24.60 -1.89 -21.56
CA LYS A 720 23.98 -2.97 -22.37
C LYS A 720 22.52 -3.19 -22.02
N GLY A 721 22.19 -3.13 -20.73
CA GLY A 721 20.82 -3.18 -20.23
C GLY A 721 19.98 -2.02 -20.79
N ILE A 722 20.49 -0.79 -20.69
CA ILE A 722 19.80 0.41 -21.18
C ILE A 722 19.59 0.37 -22.70
N LEU A 723 20.57 -0.08 -23.50
CA LEU A 723 20.36 -0.27 -24.94
C LEU A 723 19.20 -1.22 -25.24
N SER A 724 19.14 -2.34 -24.50
CA SER A 724 18.07 -3.33 -24.66
C SER A 724 16.69 -2.78 -24.27
N LEU A 725 16.62 -2.02 -23.17
CA LEU A 725 15.38 -1.39 -22.70
C LEU A 725 14.93 -0.26 -23.64
N LEU A 726 15.83 0.61 -24.11
CA LEU A 726 15.51 1.67 -25.07
C LEU A 726 14.92 1.12 -26.38
N ALA A 727 15.47 0.01 -26.88
CA ALA A 727 14.93 -0.64 -28.07
C ALA A 727 13.57 -1.27 -27.79
N ALA A 728 13.43 -1.98 -26.66
CA ALA A 728 12.18 -2.62 -26.26
C ALA A 728 11.04 -1.62 -26.05
N ASP A 729 11.28 -0.52 -25.31
CA ASP A 729 10.31 0.56 -25.04
C ASP A 729 9.71 1.09 -26.35
N VAL A 730 10.56 1.38 -27.36
CA VAL A 730 10.11 1.93 -28.64
C VAL A 730 9.46 0.87 -29.52
N MET A 731 9.92 -0.38 -29.46
CA MET A 731 9.27 -1.49 -30.16
C MET A 731 7.87 -1.76 -29.58
N ASP A 732 7.65 -1.56 -28.29
CA ASP A 732 6.32 -1.67 -27.70
C ASP A 732 5.37 -0.55 -28.16
N ASP A 733 5.87 0.69 -28.28
CA ASP A 733 5.12 1.78 -28.91
C ASP A 733 4.71 1.42 -30.36
N ILE A 734 5.63 0.81 -31.14
CA ILE A 734 5.34 0.31 -32.49
C ILE A 734 4.27 -0.78 -32.45
N ARG A 735 4.34 -1.73 -31.50
CA ARG A 735 3.32 -2.78 -31.31
C ARG A 735 1.96 -2.16 -31.08
N SER A 736 1.87 -1.19 -30.17
CA SER A 736 0.64 -0.48 -29.85
C SER A 736 0.08 0.29 -31.05
N ALA A 737 0.95 0.91 -31.85
CA ALA A 737 0.55 1.59 -33.08
C ALA A 737 0.05 0.61 -34.16
N ILE A 738 0.70 -0.56 -34.32
CA ILE A 738 0.22 -1.62 -35.23
C ILE A 738 -1.18 -2.07 -34.83
N LEU A 739 -1.42 -2.27 -33.52
CA LEU A 739 -2.73 -2.71 -33.01
C LEU A 739 -3.86 -1.74 -33.36
N ALA A 740 -3.58 -0.42 -33.32
CA ALA A 740 -4.58 0.61 -33.60
C ALA A 740 -4.71 0.97 -35.10
N ASN A 741 -3.59 0.96 -35.83
CA ASN A 741 -3.49 1.62 -37.14
C ASN A 741 -3.27 0.69 -38.32
N ALA A 742 -2.89 -0.58 -38.12
CA ALA A 742 -2.69 -1.50 -39.24
C ALA A 742 -4.03 -1.87 -39.91
N GLU A 743 -3.99 -2.19 -41.21
CA GLU A 743 -5.16 -2.72 -41.93
C GLU A 743 -5.63 -4.05 -41.35
N ASN A 744 -4.67 -4.92 -40.98
CA ASN A 744 -4.91 -6.17 -40.29
C ASN A 744 -4.05 -6.27 -39.02
N PRO A 745 -4.54 -5.78 -37.87
CA PRO A 745 -3.81 -5.78 -36.60
C PRO A 745 -3.34 -7.17 -36.15
N VAL A 746 -4.15 -8.21 -36.37
CA VAL A 746 -3.83 -9.59 -35.93
C VAL A 746 -2.63 -10.15 -36.71
N GLU A 747 -2.60 -9.95 -38.03
CA GLU A 747 -1.47 -10.39 -38.83
C GLU A 747 -0.24 -9.50 -38.62
N GLY A 748 -0.44 -8.19 -38.47
CA GLY A 748 0.62 -7.25 -38.13
C GLY A 748 1.34 -7.62 -36.84
N GLU A 749 0.60 -8.01 -35.80
CA GLU A 749 1.17 -8.46 -34.53
C GLU A 749 1.96 -9.77 -34.67
N LYS A 750 1.52 -10.73 -35.50
CA LYS A 750 2.31 -11.94 -35.76
C LYS A 750 3.64 -11.62 -36.44
N ILE A 751 3.60 -10.73 -37.44
CA ILE A 751 4.80 -10.25 -38.14
C ILE A 751 5.73 -9.55 -37.14
N PHE A 752 5.19 -8.63 -36.33
CA PHE A 752 5.92 -7.96 -35.26
C PHE A 752 6.65 -8.95 -34.36
N ASN A 753 5.93 -9.93 -33.82
CA ASN A 753 6.49 -10.93 -32.89
C ASN A 753 7.58 -11.77 -33.54
N ARG A 754 7.42 -12.14 -34.81
CA ARG A 754 8.42 -12.88 -35.58
C ARG A 754 9.70 -12.07 -35.78
N GLU A 755 9.58 -10.80 -36.19
CA GLU A 755 10.74 -9.94 -36.42
C GLU A 755 11.42 -9.54 -35.10
N PHE A 756 10.65 -9.31 -34.04
CA PHE A 756 11.18 -9.05 -32.70
C PHE A 756 11.98 -10.26 -32.17
N ALA A 757 11.47 -11.49 -32.34
CA ALA A 757 12.19 -12.69 -31.91
C ALA A 757 13.57 -12.83 -32.59
N LYS A 758 13.71 -12.29 -33.82
CA LYS A 758 15.01 -12.23 -34.50
C LYS A 758 15.93 -11.16 -33.89
N VAL A 759 15.40 -9.98 -33.57
CA VAL A 759 16.15 -8.95 -32.82
C VAL A 759 16.66 -9.53 -31.50
N GLU A 760 15.79 -10.19 -30.74
CA GLU A 760 16.15 -10.83 -29.47
C GLU A 760 17.28 -11.85 -29.67
N LYS A 761 17.16 -12.75 -30.66
CA LYS A 761 18.15 -13.82 -30.86
C LYS A 761 19.51 -13.28 -31.32
N GLU A 762 19.54 -12.23 -32.14
CA GLU A 762 20.75 -11.70 -32.77
C GLU A 762 21.43 -10.57 -31.97
N PHE A 763 20.80 -10.08 -30.89
CA PHE A 763 21.36 -9.02 -30.06
C PHE A 763 22.62 -9.49 -29.34
N ASP A 764 23.74 -8.76 -29.57
CA ASP A 764 25.07 -9.05 -29.02
C ASP A 764 25.56 -8.02 -27.98
N GLY A 765 24.67 -7.15 -27.50
CA GLY A 765 25.01 -6.13 -26.50
C GLY A 765 25.76 -4.91 -27.05
N THR A 766 26.21 -4.89 -28.31
CA THR A 766 26.92 -3.73 -28.88
C THR A 766 25.98 -2.71 -29.48
N PHE A 767 26.41 -1.45 -29.51
CA PHE A 767 25.63 -0.37 -30.10
C PHE A 767 25.45 -0.54 -31.62
N GLU A 768 26.51 -0.92 -32.32
CA GLU A 768 26.51 -1.13 -33.77
C GLU A 768 25.51 -2.23 -34.16
N ASN A 769 25.49 -3.33 -33.41
CA ASN A 769 24.56 -4.43 -33.60
C ASN A 769 23.11 -3.99 -33.36
N ILE A 770 22.79 -3.36 -32.23
CA ILE A 770 21.40 -2.96 -31.94
C ILE A 770 20.88 -1.94 -32.97
N MET A 771 21.72 -1.04 -33.47
CA MET A 771 21.35 -0.13 -34.55
C MET A 771 21.02 -0.85 -35.86
N LYS A 772 21.84 -1.86 -36.22
CA LYS A 772 21.59 -2.70 -37.39
C LYS A 772 20.27 -3.48 -37.23
N LEU A 773 20.03 -4.05 -36.05
CA LEU A 773 18.81 -4.78 -35.74
C LEU A 773 17.57 -3.88 -35.70
N CYS A 774 17.66 -2.69 -35.12
CA CYS A 774 16.58 -1.71 -35.13
C CYS A 774 16.23 -1.27 -36.56
N ARG A 775 17.23 -1.05 -37.41
CA ARG A 775 17.01 -0.70 -38.83
C ARG A 775 16.39 -1.85 -39.61
N TYR A 776 16.89 -3.07 -39.39
CA TYR A 776 16.30 -4.28 -39.95
C TYR A 776 14.82 -4.41 -39.55
N PHE A 777 14.54 -4.28 -38.26
CA PHE A 777 13.21 -4.38 -37.70
C PHE A 777 12.27 -3.33 -38.31
N ALA A 778 12.66 -2.05 -38.27
CA ALA A 778 11.88 -0.95 -38.83
C ALA A 778 11.55 -1.15 -40.31
N ASN A 779 12.54 -1.54 -41.12
CA ASN A 779 12.33 -1.84 -42.53
C ASN A 779 11.34 -2.99 -42.74
N LYS A 780 11.46 -4.07 -41.95
CA LYS A 780 10.57 -5.23 -42.08
C LYS A 780 9.13 -4.93 -41.66
N ILE A 781 8.94 -4.13 -40.63
CA ILE A 781 7.63 -3.63 -40.21
C ILE A 781 7.00 -2.80 -41.34
N LYS A 782 7.74 -1.82 -41.88
CA LYS A 782 7.28 -0.96 -42.98
C LYS A 782 6.95 -1.72 -44.25
N GLU A 783 7.76 -2.72 -44.61
CA GLU A 783 7.59 -3.51 -45.84
C GLU A 783 6.40 -4.46 -45.77
N GLN A 784 6.12 -5.02 -44.58
CA GLN A 784 5.20 -6.16 -44.45
C GLN A 784 3.86 -5.82 -43.78
N ILE A 785 3.74 -4.67 -43.12
CA ILE A 785 2.54 -4.27 -42.39
C ILE A 785 1.95 -2.99 -43.00
N PRO A 786 0.90 -3.12 -43.83
CA PRO A 786 0.19 -1.96 -44.37
C PRO A 786 -0.56 -1.17 -43.28
N ALA A 787 -0.41 0.16 -43.32
CA ALA A 787 -1.06 1.09 -42.40
C ALA A 787 -2.40 1.60 -42.99
N ARG A 788 -3.49 1.42 -42.23
CA ARG A 788 -4.80 2.04 -42.51
C ARG A 788 -4.79 3.52 -42.14
N ILE A 789 -4.15 3.86 -41.02
CA ILE A 789 -3.99 5.22 -40.51
C ILE A 789 -2.50 5.49 -40.44
N LYS A 790 -2.05 6.64 -40.97
CA LYS A 790 -0.65 7.03 -40.88
C LYS A 790 -0.31 7.43 -39.45
N ILE A 791 0.95 7.26 -39.05
CA ILE A 791 1.35 7.55 -37.68
C ILE A 791 1.15 9.02 -37.31
N GLU A 792 1.29 9.94 -38.27
CA GLU A 792 1.09 11.37 -38.06
C GLU A 792 -0.38 11.76 -37.80
N ASP A 793 -1.33 10.93 -38.22
CA ASP A 793 -2.78 11.14 -38.07
C ASP A 793 -3.34 10.34 -36.87
N SER A 794 -2.47 9.79 -36.02
CA SER A 794 -2.84 8.88 -34.94
C SER A 794 -3.30 9.62 -33.68
N LYS A 795 -4.23 8.99 -32.96
CA LYS A 795 -4.73 9.50 -31.67
C LYS A 795 -4.00 8.78 -30.54
N TYR A 796 -3.27 9.52 -29.71
CA TYR A 796 -2.48 8.92 -28.63
C TYR A 796 -3.12 9.08 -27.27
N ILE A 797 -3.08 8.01 -26.48
CA ILE A 797 -3.39 8.03 -25.05
C ILE A 797 -2.12 7.67 -24.28
N ALA A 798 -1.75 8.46 -23.27
CA ALA A 798 -0.65 8.12 -22.38
C ALA A 798 -1.11 7.11 -21.32
N LEU A 799 -0.35 6.03 -21.12
CA LEU A 799 -0.52 5.10 -20.00
C LEU A 799 0.62 5.32 -18.98
N LEU A 800 0.26 5.96 -17.88
CA LEU A 800 1.14 6.40 -16.79
C LEU A 800 0.82 5.62 -15.50
N GLY A 801 1.55 5.95 -14.42
CA GLY A 801 1.36 5.37 -13.09
C GLY A 801 2.46 4.37 -12.72
N GLU A 802 2.11 3.34 -11.93
CA GLU A 802 3.08 2.41 -11.33
C GLU A 802 3.78 1.58 -12.42
N ILE A 803 5.11 1.53 -12.36
CA ILE A 803 5.98 1.09 -13.46
C ILE A 803 5.73 -0.36 -13.86
N TYR A 804 5.53 -1.26 -12.89
CA TYR A 804 5.29 -2.66 -13.21
C TYR A 804 3.89 -2.85 -13.80
N VAL A 805 2.85 -2.29 -13.15
CA VAL A 805 1.46 -2.44 -13.59
C VAL A 805 1.23 -1.82 -14.96
N ARG A 806 1.84 -0.67 -15.27
CA ARG A 806 1.68 -0.02 -16.57
C ARG A 806 2.43 -0.74 -17.70
N SER A 807 3.47 -1.52 -17.38
CA SER A 807 4.30 -2.22 -18.37
C SER A 807 3.88 -3.67 -18.58
N ASP A 808 3.25 -4.32 -17.59
CA ASP A 808 2.79 -5.70 -17.68
C ASP A 808 1.35 -5.79 -18.21
N ASP A 809 1.22 -6.43 -19.36
CA ASP A 809 -0.02 -6.56 -20.14
C ASP A 809 -1.16 -7.22 -19.33
N PHE A 810 -0.83 -8.23 -18.52
CA PHE A 810 -1.78 -8.87 -17.61
C PHE A 810 -2.22 -7.93 -16.49
N SER A 811 -1.28 -7.21 -15.88
CA SER A 811 -1.53 -6.30 -14.76
C SER A 811 -2.50 -5.19 -15.13
N HIS A 812 -2.31 -4.51 -16.26
CA HIS A 812 -3.27 -3.51 -16.74
C HIS A 812 -4.39 -4.13 -17.61
N ARG A 813 -4.61 -5.45 -17.60
CA ARG A 813 -5.72 -6.09 -18.36
C ARG A 813 -5.76 -5.70 -19.84
N TRP A 814 -4.60 -5.56 -20.48
CA TRP A 814 -4.45 -5.24 -21.91
C TRP A 814 -5.17 -3.94 -22.35
N LEU A 815 -5.09 -2.86 -21.56
CA LEU A 815 -5.60 -1.54 -21.95
C LEU A 815 -5.15 -1.09 -23.34
N ASN A 816 -3.89 -1.38 -23.72
CA ASN A 816 -3.38 -1.17 -25.08
C ASN A 816 -4.32 -1.78 -26.16
N ARG A 817 -4.75 -3.03 -26.00
CA ARG A 817 -5.69 -3.71 -26.91
C ARG A 817 -7.11 -3.16 -26.82
N VAL A 818 -7.55 -2.82 -25.62
CA VAL A 818 -8.91 -2.27 -25.37
C VAL A 818 -9.08 -0.94 -26.10
N PHE A 819 -8.11 -0.04 -25.98
CA PHE A 819 -8.15 1.29 -26.61
C PHE A 819 -7.75 1.26 -28.09
N ALA A 820 -6.89 0.33 -28.52
CA ALA A 820 -6.61 0.12 -29.95
C ALA A 820 -7.87 -0.22 -30.75
N LYS A 821 -8.79 -1.03 -30.19
CA LYS A 821 -10.11 -1.30 -30.80
C LYS A 821 -10.98 -0.06 -30.97
N LYS A 822 -10.74 0.98 -30.17
CA LYS A 822 -11.41 2.28 -30.24
C LYS A 822 -10.63 3.29 -31.12
N GLY A 823 -9.53 2.88 -31.75
CA GLY A 823 -8.75 3.70 -32.67
C GLY A 823 -7.65 4.54 -32.02
N PHE A 824 -7.26 4.22 -30.78
CA PHE A 824 -6.18 4.94 -30.08
C PHE A 824 -4.90 4.12 -30.00
N VAL A 825 -3.77 4.78 -30.23
CA VAL A 825 -2.45 4.26 -29.88
C VAL A 825 -2.21 4.54 -28.41
N VAL A 826 -2.12 3.48 -27.58
CA VAL A 826 -1.74 3.63 -26.18
C VAL A 826 -0.23 3.65 -26.09
N LYS A 827 0.34 4.72 -25.56
CA LYS A 827 1.78 4.89 -25.36
C LYS A 827 2.09 4.76 -23.88
N THR A 828 2.79 3.69 -23.53
CA THR A 828 3.18 3.43 -22.14
C THR A 828 4.39 4.27 -21.78
N ALA A 829 4.39 4.93 -20.62
CA ALA A 829 5.57 5.65 -20.16
C ALA A 829 6.75 4.68 -20.01
N HIS A 830 7.82 4.96 -20.76
CA HIS A 830 8.99 4.10 -20.95
C HIS A 830 9.64 3.69 -19.62
N ILE A 831 10.18 2.48 -19.53
CA ILE A 831 10.99 2.08 -18.37
C ILE A 831 12.24 2.96 -18.28
N THR A 832 12.79 3.34 -19.43
CA THR A 832 13.96 4.23 -19.51
C THR A 832 13.68 5.66 -19.04
N GLU A 833 12.42 6.13 -19.05
CA GLU A 833 12.03 7.40 -18.42
C GLU A 833 12.30 7.39 -16.92
N TRP A 834 12.01 6.27 -16.25
CA TRP A 834 12.29 6.12 -14.83
C TRP A 834 13.79 6.19 -14.54
N ILE A 835 14.64 5.59 -15.39
CA ILE A 835 16.09 5.68 -15.23
C ILE A 835 16.56 7.14 -15.35
N TYR A 836 16.05 7.88 -16.34
CA TYR A 836 16.33 9.32 -16.46
C TYR A 836 15.84 10.12 -15.25
N TYR A 837 14.70 9.75 -14.67
CA TYR A 837 14.18 10.37 -13.46
C TYR A 837 15.10 10.17 -12.25
N ILE A 838 15.57 8.95 -12.02
CA ILE A 838 16.52 8.67 -10.95
C ILE A 838 17.82 9.45 -11.14
N ASP A 839 18.35 9.48 -12.36
CA ASP A 839 19.55 10.25 -12.70
C ASP A 839 19.36 11.76 -12.46
N TYR A 840 18.15 12.28 -12.69
CA TYR A 840 17.79 13.67 -12.41
C TYR A 840 17.68 13.95 -10.90
N LEU A 841 17.08 13.04 -10.12
CA LEU A 841 17.04 13.18 -8.65
C LEU A 841 18.44 13.14 -8.02
N ILE A 842 19.33 12.28 -8.53
CA ILE A 842 20.74 12.22 -8.11
C ILE A 842 21.43 13.56 -8.41
N LYS A 843 21.21 14.16 -9.59
CA LYS A 843 21.73 15.49 -9.95
C LYS A 843 21.27 16.57 -8.96
N LEU A 844 20.07 16.47 -8.41
CA LEU A 844 19.51 17.39 -7.41
C LEU A 844 19.95 17.09 -5.97
N ASN A 845 20.77 16.05 -5.73
CA ASN A 845 21.13 15.55 -4.39
C ASN A 845 19.90 15.17 -3.53
N LEU A 846 18.81 14.72 -4.16
CA LEU A 846 17.61 14.27 -3.46
C LEU A 846 17.67 12.79 -3.12
N VAL A 847 18.56 12.03 -3.77
CA VAL A 847 18.94 10.68 -3.40
C VAL A 847 20.41 10.76 -2.97
N GLU A 848 20.84 9.93 -2.01
CA GLU A 848 22.24 9.80 -1.64
C GLU A 848 22.93 8.78 -2.56
N PRO A 849 23.63 9.21 -3.63
CA PRO A 849 24.52 8.29 -4.34
C PRO A 849 25.77 8.02 -3.50
N ASP A 850 26.44 6.91 -3.77
CA ASP A 850 27.82 6.72 -3.33
C ASP A 850 28.68 7.91 -3.79
N THR A 851 29.31 8.58 -2.83
CA THR A 851 29.93 9.90 -3.00
C THR A 851 31.32 9.87 -3.63
N SER A 852 31.83 8.68 -3.99
CA SER A 852 33.13 8.55 -4.63
C SER A 852 33.22 9.29 -5.98
N MET A 853 34.33 9.99 -6.21
CA MET A 853 34.59 10.77 -7.43
C MET A 853 34.50 9.92 -8.72
N ARG A 854 34.83 8.63 -8.61
CA ARG A 854 34.72 7.65 -9.69
C ARG A 854 33.26 7.43 -10.11
N LYS A 855 32.36 7.18 -9.16
CA LYS A 855 30.94 6.92 -9.44
C LYS A 855 30.20 8.14 -9.95
N ARG A 856 30.55 9.35 -9.49
CA ARG A 856 30.03 10.61 -10.08
C ARG A 856 30.39 10.76 -11.55
N THR A 857 31.62 10.39 -11.92
CA THR A 857 32.09 10.44 -13.32
C THR A 857 31.40 9.37 -14.18
N GLU A 858 31.27 8.16 -13.65
CA GLU A 858 30.54 7.05 -14.28
C GLU A 858 29.07 7.41 -14.57
N GLN A 859 28.40 8.02 -13.59
CA GLN A 859 27.03 8.52 -13.70
C GLN A 859 26.88 9.56 -14.80
N PHE A 860 27.77 10.56 -14.85
CA PHE A 860 27.75 11.58 -15.88
C PHE A 860 27.94 10.99 -17.29
N ILE A 861 28.88 10.04 -17.43
CA ILE A 861 29.12 9.33 -18.69
C ILE A 861 27.89 8.50 -19.08
N ARG A 862 27.23 7.83 -18.13
CA ARG A 862 25.98 7.08 -18.35
C ARG A 862 24.88 7.98 -18.88
N ASN A 863 24.62 9.13 -18.26
CA ASN A 863 23.58 10.06 -18.71
C ASN A 863 23.83 10.57 -20.13
N MET A 864 25.10 10.91 -20.45
CA MET A 864 25.47 11.36 -21.79
C MET A 864 25.35 10.22 -22.82
N TYR A 865 25.73 9.00 -22.44
CA TYR A 865 25.57 7.79 -23.23
C TYR A 865 24.08 7.59 -23.57
N MET A 866 23.21 7.56 -22.56
CA MET A 866 21.76 7.37 -22.73
C MET A 866 21.14 8.37 -23.70
N LYS A 867 21.34 9.68 -23.47
CA LYS A 867 20.77 10.74 -24.33
C LYS A 867 21.25 10.64 -25.79
N LYS A 868 22.52 10.28 -26.00
CA LYS A 868 23.08 10.13 -27.35
C LYS A 868 22.45 8.96 -28.10
N TYR A 869 22.25 7.84 -27.43
CA TYR A 869 21.79 6.60 -28.08
C TYR A 869 20.28 6.50 -28.18
N GLU A 870 19.53 7.02 -27.22
CA GLU A 870 18.08 7.18 -27.31
C GLU A 870 17.69 7.88 -28.62
N LYS A 871 18.30 9.04 -28.89
CA LYS A 871 18.04 9.82 -30.11
C LYS A 871 18.29 9.00 -31.38
N ARG A 872 19.31 8.14 -31.40
CA ARG A 872 19.67 7.35 -32.59
C ARG A 872 18.72 6.17 -32.78
N ILE A 873 18.43 5.42 -31.71
CA ILE A 873 17.53 4.26 -31.72
C ILE A 873 16.12 4.71 -32.11
N LYS A 874 15.58 5.73 -31.42
CA LYS A 874 14.23 6.26 -31.68
C LYS A 874 14.08 6.76 -33.12
N LYS A 875 15.09 7.44 -33.68
CA LYS A 875 15.06 7.90 -35.09
C LYS A 875 15.04 6.77 -36.09
N VAL A 876 15.84 5.72 -35.87
CA VAL A 876 15.86 4.56 -36.76
C VAL A 876 14.55 3.78 -36.67
N LEU A 877 14.00 3.59 -35.47
CA LEU A 877 12.73 2.92 -35.30
C LEU A 877 11.53 3.72 -35.85
N ALA A 878 11.62 5.06 -35.90
CA ALA A 878 10.65 5.90 -36.60
C ALA A 878 10.57 5.62 -38.12
N GLU A 879 11.64 5.07 -38.72
CA GLU A 879 11.61 4.64 -40.13
C GLU A 879 10.58 3.53 -40.40
N SER A 880 10.05 2.87 -39.36
CA SER A 880 9.00 1.84 -39.46
C SER A 880 7.66 2.36 -39.99
N GLY A 881 7.40 3.66 -39.88
CA GLY A 881 6.09 4.24 -40.18
C GLY A 881 5.02 4.00 -39.10
N TYR A 882 5.39 3.40 -37.96
CA TYR A 882 4.51 3.14 -36.82
C TYR A 882 4.99 3.80 -35.52
N TYR A 883 5.99 4.69 -35.60
CA TYR A 883 6.51 5.41 -34.44
C TYR A 883 6.85 6.85 -34.78
N GLN A 884 6.42 7.78 -33.92
CA GLN A 884 6.78 9.19 -34.02
C GLN A 884 7.95 9.48 -33.08
N TYR A 885 9.04 10.01 -33.64
CA TYR A 885 10.25 10.31 -32.89
C TYR A 885 10.02 11.40 -31.84
N ARG A 886 10.31 11.10 -30.57
CA ARG A 886 10.34 12.08 -29.47
C ARG A 886 11.39 11.72 -28.41
N ASN A 887 12.12 12.72 -27.90
CA ASN A 887 13.03 12.51 -26.76
C ASN A 887 12.26 12.52 -25.44
N THR A 888 12.68 11.68 -24.51
CA THR A 888 12.23 11.70 -23.13
C THR A 888 12.84 12.90 -22.42
N ASN A 889 12.01 13.75 -21.81
CA ASN A 889 12.45 14.97 -21.15
C ASN A 889 11.88 15.12 -19.73
N VAL A 890 12.47 14.36 -18.80
CA VAL A 890 12.01 14.33 -17.40
C VAL A 890 12.11 15.70 -16.72
N GLU A 891 13.12 16.51 -17.05
CA GLU A 891 13.30 17.84 -16.45
C GLU A 891 12.09 18.75 -16.75
N GLU A 892 11.66 18.82 -18.01
CA GLU A 892 10.46 19.58 -18.38
C GLU A 892 9.19 19.03 -17.71
N LEU A 893 9.01 17.71 -17.68
CA LEU A 893 7.83 17.11 -17.03
C LEU A 893 7.72 17.54 -15.57
N LEU A 894 8.81 17.41 -14.81
CA LEU A 894 8.82 17.78 -13.39
C LEU A 894 8.67 19.29 -13.18
N GLU A 895 9.30 20.11 -14.01
CA GLU A 895 9.18 21.58 -13.96
C GLU A 895 7.74 22.06 -14.16
N HIS A 896 6.92 21.33 -14.93
CA HIS A 896 5.50 21.63 -15.12
C HIS A 896 4.62 21.11 -13.99
N SER A 897 5.05 20.10 -13.21
CA SER A 897 4.30 19.62 -12.03
C SER A 897 4.70 20.32 -10.71
N LYS A 898 5.87 20.97 -10.64
CA LYS A 898 6.50 21.41 -9.38
C LYS A 898 5.67 22.34 -8.50
N HIS A 899 4.74 23.07 -9.10
CA HIS A 899 3.88 24.03 -8.41
C HIS A 899 2.84 23.35 -7.50
N ILE A 900 2.47 22.10 -7.81
CA ILE A 900 1.60 21.24 -6.99
C ILE A 900 2.42 20.14 -6.30
N ILE A 901 3.33 19.49 -7.02
CA ILE A 901 4.16 18.37 -6.52
C ILE A 901 5.64 18.74 -6.56
N PRO A 902 6.23 19.21 -5.45
CA PRO A 902 7.65 19.54 -5.40
C PRO A 902 8.58 18.33 -5.60
N PHE A 903 9.82 18.56 -6.03
CA PHE A 903 10.77 17.49 -6.38
C PHE A 903 11.14 16.56 -5.22
N GLU A 904 11.07 17.05 -3.98
CA GLU A 904 11.32 16.26 -2.77
C GLU A 904 10.23 15.21 -2.53
N VAL A 905 9.04 15.40 -3.13
CA VAL A 905 8.01 14.36 -3.20
C VAL A 905 8.35 13.42 -4.36
N LYS A 906 9.21 12.45 -4.05
CA LYS A 906 9.73 11.47 -5.00
C LYS A 906 8.65 10.48 -5.47
N GLY A 907 8.88 9.88 -6.64
CA GLY A 907 8.04 8.86 -7.24
C GLY A 907 7.36 9.31 -8.54
N GLU A 908 6.48 8.46 -9.04
CA GLU A 908 5.70 8.65 -10.26
C GLU A 908 4.69 9.82 -10.28
N PRO A 909 4.18 10.35 -9.14
CA PRO A 909 3.19 11.42 -9.17
C PRO A 909 3.63 12.67 -9.93
N GLY A 910 4.88 13.11 -9.75
CA GLY A 910 5.43 14.27 -10.46
C GLY A 910 5.50 14.04 -11.97
N LEU A 911 5.94 12.86 -12.41
CA LEU A 911 5.96 12.49 -13.84
C LEU A 911 4.56 12.41 -14.43
N THR A 912 3.60 11.89 -13.67
CA THR A 912 2.20 11.71 -14.10
C THR A 912 1.52 13.06 -14.33
N LEU A 913 1.60 13.95 -13.34
CA LEU A 913 1.03 15.30 -13.45
C LEU A 913 1.81 16.16 -14.46
N GLY A 914 3.12 15.99 -14.53
CA GLY A 914 3.99 16.65 -15.49
C GLY A 914 3.60 16.34 -16.93
N THR A 915 3.37 15.07 -17.24
CA THR A 915 2.88 14.63 -18.56
C THR A 915 1.51 15.22 -18.86
N ALA A 916 0.64 15.33 -17.85
CA ALA A 916 -0.67 15.94 -18.03
C ALA A 916 -0.64 17.41 -18.43
N TYR A 917 0.25 18.21 -17.83
CA TYR A 917 0.40 19.61 -18.21
C TYR A 917 1.29 19.84 -19.42
N TYR A 918 2.35 19.06 -19.59
CA TYR A 918 3.31 19.28 -20.65
C TYR A 918 2.85 18.67 -21.98
N ASP A 919 2.42 17.40 -21.99
CA ASP A 919 2.26 16.63 -23.24
C ASP A 919 0.83 16.54 -23.78
N THR A 920 -0.20 16.81 -22.97
CA THR A 920 -1.58 16.85 -23.46
C THR A 920 -1.74 17.91 -24.56
N LEU A 921 -2.52 17.65 -25.61
CA LEU A 921 -2.69 18.47 -26.84
C LEU A 921 -1.50 18.45 -27.81
N ASP A 922 -0.27 18.36 -27.31
CA ASP A 922 0.91 18.30 -28.18
C ASP A 922 1.19 16.87 -28.66
N GLU A 923 0.97 15.87 -27.79
CA GLU A 923 1.14 14.46 -28.10
C GLU A 923 -0.09 13.64 -27.75
N TYR A 924 -0.68 13.85 -26.56
CA TYR A 924 -1.76 13.01 -26.06
C TYR A 924 -3.12 13.71 -26.10
N CYS A 925 -4.14 12.97 -26.49
CA CYS A 925 -5.55 13.39 -26.40
C CYS A 925 -6.23 12.94 -25.09
N GLY A 926 -5.56 12.11 -24.30
CA GLY A 926 -6.02 11.67 -22.99
C GLY A 926 -4.96 10.91 -22.22
N ILE A 927 -5.17 10.80 -20.91
CA ILE A 927 -4.20 10.20 -19.98
C ILE A 927 -4.88 9.18 -19.09
N ILE A 928 -4.24 8.02 -18.96
CA ILE A 928 -4.62 6.98 -18.02
C ILE A 928 -3.54 6.88 -16.95
N ASN A 929 -3.90 7.10 -15.69
CA ASN A 929 -3.06 6.85 -14.53
C ASN A 929 -3.42 5.46 -13.96
N CYS A 930 -2.57 4.46 -14.18
CA CYS A 930 -2.82 3.08 -13.77
C CYS A 930 -1.92 2.65 -12.61
N GLY A 931 -2.50 2.01 -11.60
CA GLY A 931 -1.72 1.46 -10.49
C GLY A 931 -2.36 0.25 -9.85
N PRO A 932 -1.62 -0.48 -9.01
CA PRO A 932 -2.19 -1.58 -8.25
C PRO A 932 -3.19 -1.09 -7.21
N PHE A 933 -4.14 -1.94 -6.81
CA PHE A 933 -5.10 -1.62 -5.75
C PHE A 933 -4.41 -1.14 -4.45
N GLY A 934 -4.78 0.03 -3.96
CA GLY A 934 -4.20 0.66 -2.77
C GLY A 934 -2.80 1.26 -2.98
N CYS A 935 -2.39 1.49 -4.24
CA CYS A 935 -1.13 2.16 -4.57
C CYS A 935 -1.14 3.62 -4.09
N MET A 936 -0.34 3.93 -3.06
CA MET A 936 -0.34 5.26 -2.46
C MET A 936 0.12 6.37 -3.44
N PRO A 937 1.20 6.19 -4.23
CA PRO A 937 1.59 7.17 -5.25
C PRO A 937 0.48 7.44 -6.27
N THR A 938 -0.13 6.39 -6.84
CA THR A 938 -1.22 6.53 -7.82
C THR A 938 -2.41 7.30 -7.23
N ARG A 939 -2.80 7.00 -5.98
CA ARG A 939 -3.89 7.72 -5.29
C ARG A 939 -3.53 9.16 -4.97
N PHE A 940 -2.30 9.43 -4.56
CA PHE A 940 -1.87 10.81 -4.36
C PHE A 940 -1.89 11.60 -5.68
N ALA A 941 -1.40 11.02 -6.76
CA ALA A 941 -1.46 11.64 -8.09
C ALA A 941 -2.91 11.93 -8.50
N GLU A 942 -3.85 10.99 -8.30
CA GLU A 942 -5.28 11.21 -8.53
C GLU A 942 -5.84 12.36 -7.69
N ALA A 943 -5.53 12.39 -6.39
CA ALA A 943 -6.05 13.38 -5.44
C ALA A 943 -5.70 14.83 -5.81
N VAL A 944 -4.49 15.05 -6.32
CA VAL A 944 -4.02 16.39 -6.71
C VAL A 944 -4.27 16.70 -8.19
N SER A 945 -4.43 15.68 -9.03
CA SER A 945 -4.72 15.86 -10.45
C SER A 945 -6.18 16.21 -10.67
N MET A 946 -7.12 15.45 -10.10
CA MET A 946 -8.55 15.60 -10.38
C MET A 946 -9.09 17.04 -10.25
N PRO A 947 -8.72 17.83 -9.23
CA PRO A 947 -9.16 19.21 -9.10
C PRO A 947 -8.60 20.15 -10.19
N ASN A 948 -7.46 19.79 -10.79
CA ASN A 948 -6.64 20.65 -11.64
C ASN A 948 -6.51 20.18 -13.10
N MET A 949 -7.37 19.24 -13.55
CA MET A 949 -7.39 18.71 -14.92
C MET A 949 -8.26 19.54 -15.86
N LYS A 950 -8.12 20.88 -15.86
CA LYS A 950 -8.76 21.76 -16.85
C LYS A 950 -7.72 22.28 -17.85
N PHE A 951 -8.15 22.55 -19.08
CA PHE A 951 -7.26 23.16 -20.06
C PHE A 951 -6.78 24.55 -19.62
N GLU A 952 -7.60 25.35 -18.94
CA GLU A 952 -7.18 26.64 -18.38
C GLU A 952 -6.02 26.49 -17.37
N ASP A 953 -6.02 25.43 -16.57
CA ASP A 953 -4.92 25.15 -15.64
C ASP A 953 -3.63 24.80 -16.39
N LYS A 954 -3.73 23.99 -17.46
CA LYS A 954 -2.60 23.76 -18.38
C LYS A 954 -2.07 25.05 -18.98
N GLU A 955 -2.93 25.95 -19.45
CA GLU A 955 -2.51 27.23 -20.02
C GLU A 955 -1.73 28.07 -19.01
N LYS A 956 -2.24 28.19 -17.78
CA LYS A 956 -1.57 28.91 -16.69
C LYS A 956 -0.18 28.33 -16.43
N VAL A 957 -0.06 27.02 -16.34
CA VAL A 957 1.22 26.34 -16.10
C VAL A 957 2.20 26.56 -17.25
N LEU A 958 1.75 26.44 -18.51
CA LEU A 958 2.61 26.70 -19.67
C LEU A 958 3.01 28.18 -19.76
N GLN A 959 2.15 29.12 -19.36
CA GLN A 959 2.46 30.55 -19.31
C GLN A 959 3.52 30.90 -18.26
N MET A 960 3.65 30.11 -17.18
CA MET A 960 4.74 30.29 -16.21
C MET A 960 6.13 30.06 -16.83
N HIS A 961 6.21 29.21 -17.86
CA HIS A 961 7.47 28.88 -18.55
C HIS A 961 7.62 29.60 -19.90
N ASN A 962 6.51 29.87 -20.58
CA ASN A 962 6.44 30.64 -21.82
C ASN A 962 5.27 31.64 -21.75
N PRO A 963 5.50 32.89 -21.29
CA PRO A 963 4.43 33.88 -21.08
C PRO A 963 3.60 34.25 -22.32
N LYS A 964 4.06 33.88 -23.52
CA LYS A 964 3.34 34.11 -24.79
C LYS A 964 2.44 32.95 -25.20
N TYR A 965 2.49 31.82 -24.50
CA TYR A 965 1.66 30.66 -24.80
C TYR A 965 0.18 31.01 -24.65
N LYS A 966 -0.62 30.59 -25.64
CA LYS A 966 -2.07 30.65 -25.59
C LYS A 966 -2.64 29.34 -26.09
N LEU A 967 -3.70 28.86 -25.44
CA LEU A 967 -4.44 27.73 -25.95
C LEU A 967 -5.11 28.06 -27.28
N PRO A 968 -5.27 27.07 -28.18
CA PRO A 968 -6.10 27.22 -29.37
C PRO A 968 -7.53 27.64 -29.00
N GLU A 969 -8.15 28.54 -29.76
CA GLU A 969 -9.50 29.09 -29.50
C GLU A 969 -10.60 28.00 -29.40
N LEU A 970 -10.34 26.82 -29.95
CA LEU A 970 -11.22 25.65 -29.93
C LEU A 970 -11.40 25.06 -28.52
N PHE A 971 -10.43 25.22 -27.63
CA PHE A 971 -10.50 24.75 -26.25
C PHE A 971 -11.01 25.88 -25.36
N ASN A 972 -12.32 25.88 -25.07
CA ASN A 972 -12.86 26.80 -24.06
C ASN A 972 -12.29 26.46 -22.67
N GLY A 973 -12.09 27.47 -21.82
CA GLY A 973 -11.43 27.31 -20.51
C GLY A 973 -12.11 26.34 -19.53
N ASN A 974 -13.34 25.91 -19.79
CA ASN A 974 -14.10 25.00 -18.93
C ASN A 974 -14.01 23.52 -19.37
N MET A 975 -13.28 23.20 -20.44
CA MET A 975 -13.07 21.82 -20.86
C MET A 975 -12.04 21.13 -19.96
N ASN A 976 -12.36 19.90 -19.56
CA ASN A 976 -11.44 19.05 -18.80
C ASN A 976 -10.47 18.34 -19.74
N ILE A 977 -9.21 18.23 -19.31
CA ILE A 977 -8.25 17.28 -19.85
C ILE A 977 -8.80 15.87 -19.59
N PRO A 978 -8.95 15.01 -20.61
CA PRO A 978 -9.38 13.64 -20.39
C PRO A 978 -8.34 12.92 -19.54
N PHE A 979 -8.71 12.61 -18.29
CA PHE A 979 -7.85 11.97 -17.31
C PHE A 979 -8.62 10.86 -16.60
N LEU A 980 -8.10 9.65 -16.66
CA LEU A 980 -8.72 8.47 -16.07
C LEU A 980 -7.74 7.75 -15.14
N THR A 981 -8.09 7.66 -13.86
CA THR A 981 -7.35 6.78 -12.93
C THR A 981 -8.00 5.40 -12.89
N ILE A 982 -7.18 4.36 -13.04
CA ILE A 982 -7.59 2.95 -12.96
C ILE A 982 -6.74 2.23 -11.92
N GLU A 983 -7.40 1.53 -11.00
CA GLU A 983 -6.74 0.54 -10.17
C GLU A 983 -6.89 -0.86 -10.73
N SER A 984 -5.83 -1.65 -10.65
CA SER A 984 -5.85 -3.06 -10.98
C SER A 984 -5.46 -3.92 -9.79
N ASP A 985 -6.21 -5.01 -9.58
CA ASP A 985 -5.85 -6.09 -8.66
C ASP A 985 -5.51 -7.40 -9.41
N GLY A 986 -5.46 -7.34 -10.75
CA GLY A 986 -5.25 -8.48 -11.65
C GLY A 986 -6.54 -9.22 -12.05
N ASN A 987 -7.69 -8.91 -11.43
CA ASN A 987 -9.00 -9.43 -11.85
C ASN A 987 -9.56 -8.62 -13.04
N VAL A 988 -10.66 -9.09 -13.61
CA VAL A 988 -11.39 -8.36 -14.66
C VAL A 988 -11.95 -7.07 -14.08
N TYR A 989 -11.90 -5.98 -14.86
CA TYR A 989 -12.46 -4.70 -14.43
C TYR A 989 -13.98 -4.81 -14.20
N PRO A 990 -14.52 -4.19 -13.13
CA PRO A 990 -15.95 -4.14 -12.92
C PRO A 990 -16.62 -3.20 -13.93
N GLN A 991 -17.93 -3.38 -14.17
CA GLN A 991 -18.73 -2.61 -15.13
C GLN A 991 -18.60 -1.08 -14.94
N VAL A 992 -18.41 -0.62 -13.70
CA VAL A 992 -18.21 0.80 -13.38
C VAL A 992 -16.91 1.33 -14.00
N ILE A 993 -15.83 0.56 -13.96
CA ILE A 993 -14.56 0.94 -14.58
C ILE A 993 -14.68 0.87 -16.10
N GLU A 994 -15.39 -0.12 -16.64
CA GLU A 994 -15.70 -0.21 -18.07
C GLU A 994 -16.45 1.04 -18.58
N ALA A 995 -17.50 1.46 -17.87
CA ALA A 995 -18.26 2.67 -18.21
C ALA A 995 -17.39 3.96 -18.14
N ARG A 996 -16.48 4.04 -17.15
CA ARG A 996 -15.52 5.16 -17.07
C ARG A 996 -14.54 5.15 -18.24
N MET A 997 -14.05 3.98 -18.66
CA MET A 997 -13.18 3.84 -19.84
C MET A 997 -13.90 4.28 -21.13
N GLU A 998 -15.18 3.94 -21.29
CA GLU A 998 -15.97 4.39 -22.44
C GLU A 998 -16.17 5.91 -22.46
N THR A 999 -16.53 6.48 -21.31
CA THR A 999 -16.68 7.94 -21.16
C THR A 999 -15.38 8.66 -21.47
N PHE A 1000 -14.27 8.16 -20.92
CA PHE A 1000 -12.93 8.69 -21.19
C PHE A 1000 -12.56 8.60 -22.67
N ALA A 1001 -12.83 7.47 -23.34
CA ALA A 1001 -12.55 7.32 -24.76
C ALA A 1001 -13.31 8.35 -25.61
N LEU A 1002 -14.57 8.63 -25.30
CA LEU A 1002 -15.36 9.65 -26.00
C LEU A 1002 -14.80 11.07 -25.77
N GLN A 1003 -14.33 11.36 -24.57
CA GLN A 1003 -13.68 12.65 -24.26
C GLN A 1003 -12.35 12.79 -25.00
N ALA A 1004 -11.52 11.76 -24.97
CA ALA A 1004 -10.24 11.72 -25.69
C ALA A 1004 -10.43 11.83 -27.20
N ASP A 1005 -11.44 11.16 -27.77
CA ASP A 1005 -11.75 11.25 -29.19
C ASP A 1005 -12.13 12.67 -29.60
N ARG A 1006 -12.94 13.35 -28.78
CA ARG A 1006 -13.30 14.75 -28.99
C ARG A 1006 -12.08 15.66 -28.95
N VAL A 1007 -11.18 15.46 -27.98
CA VAL A 1007 -9.94 16.25 -27.89
C VAL A 1007 -9.04 16.02 -29.09
N ALA A 1008 -8.95 14.78 -29.60
CA ALA A 1008 -8.16 14.47 -30.79
C ALA A 1008 -8.73 15.05 -32.11
N GLN A 1009 -10.03 15.37 -32.15
CA GLN A 1009 -10.67 15.98 -33.32
C GLN A 1009 -10.50 17.50 -33.38
N LEU A 1010 -10.30 18.14 -32.22
CA LEU A 1010 -10.06 19.57 -32.06
C LEU A 1010 -8.58 19.89 -32.29
#